data_AF-A0A934FNG8-F1
#
_entry.id   AF-A0A934FNG8-F1
#
_cell.length_a   1.000
_cell.length_b   1.000
_cell.length_c   1.000
_cell.angle_alpha   90.00
_cell.angle_beta   90.00
_cell.angle_gamma   90.00
#
_symmetry.space_group_name_H-M   'P 1'
#
loop_
_entity.id
_entity.type
_entity.pdbx_description
1 polymer ?
#
loop_
_entity_poly.entity_id
_entity_poly.type
_entity_poly.pdbx_seq_one_letter_code
_entity_poly.pdbx_strand_id
1 'polypeptide(L)'
;MHCKSLFALAVAACALSAAPARADLATSGDKLLQQELRQEQIKATTQRVGAQLGAVIEEYGRNGLEGDDVVVLKAIRGVLDKLSEKEIARVVTLLQQTRATTDADASRRNALDAFAGQKTVTVQLRSLLLEYQRQQAMQEIAARFAALARRQGENLKEVIGLATLTKGRDARRSETAHTVALQLQETEQGTISDEAKMVLAKLSKVVAGMDGPAGERPRTALTKAEDSRLAAMLDSATGDLKSANLLSAAGNEKRARDVLQDLAKLLMPARDNLEVMKQAVRDLEKAIEQQKEVKAETKEATSPRAERSDVADAERKQAEVVDKTDSIREDVEKAAPKAAEELKAAVEKQQEARAQLQEQPTRRTPQNESSATEKQEQALAKMADAKKTLELQIAKAEAQQQKPKDKLADLKELKKKVEELAAKQEQVKQNAARAEKAAAAEKKPELLAEEAAKQESVKAETQQTQQDAAANAPDAAKTLGEAVRQQEKSQQALEIKANAPLAQQAAMDALDKAAQQIDSQIAKLEKSKEDIAKLDKLSKEIGKLMQQQQKLAMDTAKAAEKPENKTAPQTAKDQGALAQQTEAAKNDAKEVSPEAASELGAAKENMQAAKANLERPDAAKARPDQAEAMANLHSAKKAVEQKMQQLANELGQPTPDNTPQLARASETVAAAQQQVNQALAKLDQPAGLEDLLKQKQQEIAAALGEKARALPQSKPVAEAKAAAEKAAEQLGKNDLKAAVGEMAKAQKGLQEASPAESKPPAGQPSLPQLAKQQADVKAMTEALAAMQATQQAALPLDSAAEMIAPLTAGEAGPLPQMAQQALQKAQQVLTQAAALANANKAQPAQANAEAAQQELAQAAAALALAQEGVGPQQAQQGQGQKGQGESQQKGKGQAKGPGESSPQANSKEGQGDGKQGNWNTEAGADGKGRGDVKGASGFLGLPARDRNAILQSQTERAPEEYSPLVEQYLKNLSDSAARGRKK
;
A
#
# COMPACT_ATOMS: atom_id res chain seq x y z
N MET A 1 18.49 13.38 5.42
CA MET A 1 17.87 14.58 6.07
C MET A 1 17.05 15.44 5.10
N HIS A 2 17.38 15.54 3.81
CA HIS A 2 16.70 16.43 2.86
C HIS A 2 15.23 16.08 2.53
N CYS A 3 14.82 14.80 2.56
CA CYS A 3 13.43 14.40 2.25
C CYS A 3 12.42 14.71 3.37
N LYS A 4 12.87 14.79 4.62
CA LYS A 4 12.00 15.04 5.79
C LYS A 4 11.59 16.51 5.91
N SER A 5 12.50 17.43 5.52
CA SER A 5 12.22 18.86 5.44
C SER A 5 11.20 19.21 4.34
N LEU A 6 11.18 18.45 3.24
CA LEU A 6 10.20 18.62 2.15
C LEU A 6 8.78 18.22 2.58
N PHE A 7 8.64 17.15 3.37
CA PHE A 7 7.35 16.73 3.92
C PHE A 7 6.80 17.73 4.95
N ALA A 8 7.66 18.22 5.86
CA ALA A 8 7.28 19.25 6.83
C ALA A 8 6.89 20.57 6.16
N LEU A 9 7.59 20.99 5.10
CA LEU A 9 7.22 22.18 4.32
C LEU A 9 5.88 22.01 3.60
N ALA A 10 5.60 20.82 3.05
CA ALA A 10 4.38 20.56 2.30
C ALA A 10 3.14 20.48 3.21
N VAL A 11 3.25 19.83 4.37
CA VAL A 11 2.14 19.76 5.36
C VAL A 11 1.91 21.13 6.02
N ALA A 12 2.98 21.89 6.31
CA ALA A 12 2.85 23.27 6.80
C ALA A 12 2.22 24.21 5.74
N ALA A 13 2.58 24.08 4.46
CA ALA A 13 1.98 24.86 3.38
C ALA A 13 0.48 24.56 3.19
N CYS A 14 0.05 23.30 3.37
CA CYS A 14 -1.37 22.93 3.39
C CYS A 14 -2.11 23.45 4.64
N ALA A 15 -1.45 23.51 5.80
CA ALA A 15 -2.06 24.01 7.03
C ALA A 15 -2.18 25.55 7.07
N LEU A 16 -1.21 26.29 6.49
CA LEU A 16 -1.23 27.76 6.40
C LEU A 16 -2.28 28.30 5.42
N SER A 17 -2.73 27.51 4.45
CA SER A 17 -3.74 27.91 3.45
C SER A 17 -5.19 27.68 3.90
N ALA A 18 -5.40 27.07 5.06
CA ALA A 18 -6.72 26.70 5.62
C ALA A 18 -7.27 27.69 6.68
N ALA A 19 -6.80 28.94 6.72
CA ALA A 19 -7.33 29.95 7.65
C ALA A 19 -8.66 30.55 7.14
N PRO A 20 -9.73 30.62 7.96
CA PRO A 20 -10.97 31.28 7.56
C PRO A 20 -10.76 32.81 7.60
N ALA A 21 -10.77 33.46 6.43
CA ALA A 21 -10.80 34.92 6.35
C ALA A 21 -12.15 35.44 6.83
N ARG A 22 -12.11 36.47 7.68
CA ARG A 22 -13.27 37.14 8.28
C ARG A 22 -14.35 37.51 7.27
N ALA A 23 -15.60 37.39 7.70
CA ALA A 23 -16.78 37.88 7.00
C ALA A 23 -16.71 39.41 6.88
N ASP A 24 -16.42 39.89 5.68
CA ASP A 24 -16.72 41.27 5.28
C ASP A 24 -17.38 41.24 3.90
N LEU A 25 -18.44 42.03 3.75
CA LEU A 25 -19.48 41.93 2.71
C LEU A 25 -19.03 42.48 1.35
N ALA A 26 -18.24 41.71 0.59
CA ALA A 26 -18.00 41.92 -0.83
C ALA A 26 -18.39 40.65 -1.62
N THR A 27 -19.32 40.82 -2.56
CA THR A 27 -19.87 39.90 -3.58
C THR A 27 -19.64 38.40 -3.36
N SER A 28 -20.70 37.68 -2.93
CA SER A 28 -20.69 36.25 -2.56
C SER A 28 -20.20 35.28 -3.65
N GLY A 29 -20.25 35.66 -4.93
CA GLY A 29 -19.86 34.79 -6.06
C GLY A 29 -18.34 34.59 -6.19
N ASP A 30 -17.56 35.66 -6.09
CA ASP A 30 -16.09 35.61 -6.27
C ASP A 30 -15.39 34.90 -5.12
N LYS A 31 -15.91 35.05 -3.89
CA LYS A 31 -15.36 34.37 -2.71
C LYS A 31 -15.61 32.86 -2.72
N LEU A 32 -16.76 32.43 -3.24
CA LEU A 32 -17.09 31.00 -3.40
C LEU A 32 -16.22 30.34 -4.48
N LEU A 33 -16.01 31.02 -5.61
CA LEU A 33 -15.07 30.58 -6.64
C LEU A 33 -13.63 30.51 -6.10
N GLN A 34 -13.21 31.51 -5.33
CA GLN A 34 -11.89 31.51 -4.71
C GLN A 34 -11.72 30.38 -3.66
N GLN A 35 -12.78 30.05 -2.93
CA GLN A 35 -12.79 28.91 -2.00
C GLN A 35 -12.76 27.58 -2.75
N GLU A 36 -13.51 27.45 -3.83
CA GLU A 36 -13.50 26.27 -4.71
C GLU A 36 -12.09 26.02 -5.27
N LEU A 37 -11.48 27.04 -5.88
CA LEU A 37 -10.12 26.97 -6.43
C LEU A 37 -9.08 26.62 -5.35
N ARG A 38 -9.22 27.17 -4.14
CA ARG A 38 -8.35 26.79 -3.01
C ARG A 38 -8.53 25.33 -2.61
N GLN A 39 -9.76 24.81 -2.57
CA GLN A 39 -10.00 23.41 -2.23
C GLN A 39 -9.52 22.46 -3.32
N GLU A 40 -9.64 22.82 -4.59
CA GLU A 40 -9.01 22.07 -5.69
C GLU A 40 -7.48 22.08 -5.59
N GLN A 41 -6.88 23.21 -5.21
CA GLN A 41 -5.44 23.30 -4.99
C GLN A 41 -4.99 22.46 -3.79
N ILE A 42 -5.75 22.44 -2.70
CA ILE A 42 -5.49 21.58 -1.53
C ILE A 42 -5.64 20.11 -1.93
N LYS A 43 -6.65 19.74 -2.73
CA LYS A 43 -6.82 18.39 -3.28
C LYS A 43 -5.61 17.95 -4.10
N ALA A 44 -5.21 18.77 -5.07
CA ALA A 44 -4.07 18.48 -5.95
C ALA A 44 -2.75 18.36 -5.17
N THR A 45 -2.55 19.22 -4.16
CA THR A 45 -1.36 19.17 -3.30
C THR A 45 -1.38 17.92 -2.41
N THR A 46 -2.53 17.57 -1.84
CA THR A 46 -2.72 16.35 -1.03
C THR A 46 -2.44 15.09 -1.85
N GLN A 47 -2.94 15.01 -3.09
CA GLN A 47 -2.67 13.90 -4.01
C GLN A 47 -1.20 13.82 -4.40
N ARG A 48 -0.55 14.96 -4.65
CA ARG A 48 0.89 14.99 -4.96
C ARG A 48 1.73 14.50 -3.78
N VAL A 49 1.41 14.93 -2.57
CA VAL A 49 2.09 14.49 -1.35
C VAL A 49 1.83 13.01 -1.09
N GLY A 50 0.60 12.52 -1.32
CA GLY A 50 0.25 11.10 -1.26
C GLY A 50 1.04 10.24 -2.26
N ALA A 51 1.20 10.72 -3.50
CA ALA A 51 2.02 10.05 -4.53
C ALA A 51 3.52 10.03 -4.17
N GLN A 52 4.06 11.14 -3.63
CA GLN A 52 5.44 11.20 -3.15
C GLN A 52 5.67 10.28 -1.95
N LEU A 53 4.73 10.24 -0.99
CA LEU A 53 4.72 9.27 0.10
C LEU A 53 4.68 7.84 -0.43
N GLY A 54 3.86 7.58 -1.45
CA GLY A 54 3.77 6.29 -2.11
C GLY A 54 5.10 5.84 -2.71
N ALA A 55 5.78 6.73 -3.43
CA ALA A 55 7.12 6.47 -3.96
C ALA A 55 8.13 6.19 -2.83
N VAL A 56 8.09 6.96 -1.73
CA VAL A 56 8.96 6.71 -0.57
C VAL A 56 8.65 5.34 0.07
N ILE A 57 7.37 5.01 0.28
CA ILE A 57 6.95 3.70 0.83
C ILE A 57 7.43 2.56 -0.07
N GLU A 58 7.33 2.72 -1.40
CA GLU A 58 7.85 1.76 -2.37
C GLU A 58 9.36 1.64 -2.30
N GLU A 59 10.11 2.74 -2.18
CA GLU A 59 11.57 2.70 -2.03
C GLU A 59 11.99 2.03 -0.71
N TYR A 60 11.26 2.26 0.38
CA TYR A 60 11.49 1.54 1.64
C TYR A 60 11.20 0.04 1.49
N GLY A 61 10.10 -0.32 0.83
CA GLY A 61 9.77 -1.72 0.52
C GLY A 61 10.79 -2.40 -0.39
N ARG A 62 11.26 -1.70 -1.44
CA ARG A 62 12.30 -2.20 -2.36
C ARG A 62 13.64 -2.41 -1.67
N ASN A 63 13.94 -1.62 -0.63
CA ASN A 63 15.16 -1.73 0.16
C ASN A 63 15.03 -2.66 1.38
N GLY A 64 13.90 -3.35 1.55
CA GLY A 64 13.67 -4.26 2.68
C GLY A 64 13.65 -3.55 4.04
N LEU A 65 13.33 -2.25 4.05
CA LEU A 65 13.23 -1.42 5.24
C LEU A 65 11.76 -1.41 5.69
N GLU A 66 11.22 -2.58 6.05
CA GLU A 66 9.88 -2.66 6.65
C GLU A 66 9.95 -2.44 8.17
N GLY A 67 8.96 -1.75 8.72
CA GLY A 67 8.92 -1.42 10.14
C GLY A 67 7.78 -0.46 10.48
N ASP A 68 7.64 -0.10 11.75
CA ASP A 68 6.59 0.80 12.22
C ASP A 68 6.59 2.14 11.45
N ASP A 69 7.75 2.65 11.01
CA ASP A 69 7.84 3.87 10.21
C ASP A 69 7.11 3.71 8.86
N VAL A 70 7.24 2.56 8.19
CA VAL A 70 6.51 2.29 6.94
C VAL A 70 5.03 2.07 7.21
N VAL A 71 4.66 1.45 8.33
CA VAL A 71 3.26 1.29 8.75
C VAL A 71 2.61 2.66 8.99
N VAL A 72 3.31 3.57 9.66
CA VAL A 72 2.87 4.96 9.86
C VAL A 72 2.78 5.68 8.52
N LEU A 73 3.79 5.59 7.65
CA LEU A 73 3.74 6.26 6.34
C LEU A 73 2.58 5.73 5.48
N LYS A 74 2.29 4.42 5.53
CA LYS A 74 1.11 3.80 4.89
C LYS A 74 -0.20 4.30 5.50
N ALA A 75 -0.28 4.44 6.82
CA ALA A 75 -1.45 5.01 7.50
C ALA A 75 -1.67 6.49 7.14
N ILE A 76 -0.61 7.29 7.14
CA ILE A 76 -0.61 8.70 6.70
C ILE A 76 -1.08 8.80 5.24
N ARG A 77 -0.56 7.95 4.35
CA ARG A 77 -0.99 7.89 2.95
C ARG A 77 -2.48 7.57 2.85
N GLY A 78 -2.97 6.56 3.57
CA GLY A 78 -4.40 6.22 3.58
C GLY A 78 -5.30 7.34 4.09
N VAL A 79 -4.84 8.12 5.08
CA VAL A 79 -5.56 9.33 5.55
C VAL A 79 -5.57 10.41 4.47
N LEU A 80 -4.45 10.66 3.78
CA LEU A 80 -4.36 11.65 2.69
C LEU A 80 -5.21 11.25 1.47
N ASP A 81 -5.24 9.96 1.12
CA ASP A 81 -6.07 9.43 0.03
C ASP A 81 -7.55 9.62 0.37
N LYS A 82 -7.99 9.24 1.57
CA LYS A 82 -9.36 9.47 2.06
C LYS A 82 -9.73 10.96 2.10
N LEU A 83 -8.82 11.81 2.56
CA LEU A 83 -9.01 13.26 2.61
C LEU A 83 -9.21 13.84 1.21
N SER A 84 -8.41 13.41 0.23
CA SER A 84 -8.44 13.95 -1.14
C SER A 84 -9.58 13.42 -2.00
N GLU A 85 -9.86 12.11 -1.94
CA GLU A 85 -10.83 11.44 -2.79
C GLU A 85 -12.26 11.58 -2.30
N LYS A 86 -12.47 11.61 -0.97
CA LYS A 86 -13.81 11.62 -0.37
C LYS A 86 -14.15 12.97 0.24
N GLU A 87 -13.33 13.49 1.14
CA GLU A 87 -13.72 14.67 1.94
C GLU A 87 -13.55 16.00 1.17
N ILE A 88 -12.39 16.26 0.58
CA ILE A 88 -12.13 17.47 -0.20
C ILE A 88 -12.94 17.47 -1.50
N ALA A 89 -13.07 16.32 -2.17
CA ALA A 89 -13.91 16.18 -3.36
C ALA A 89 -15.38 16.54 -3.06
N ARG A 90 -15.93 16.06 -1.94
CA ARG A 90 -17.29 16.39 -1.50
C ARG A 90 -17.46 17.88 -1.20
N VAL A 91 -16.47 18.51 -0.55
CA VAL A 91 -16.48 19.97 -0.31
C VAL A 91 -16.48 20.75 -1.63
N VAL A 92 -15.65 20.36 -2.60
CA VAL A 92 -15.61 21.00 -3.94
C VAL A 92 -16.97 20.85 -4.64
N THR A 93 -17.56 19.65 -4.64
CA THR A 93 -18.89 19.42 -5.21
C THR A 93 -19.97 20.27 -4.53
N LEU A 94 -19.96 20.39 -3.20
CA LEU A 94 -20.91 21.23 -2.47
C LEU A 94 -20.73 22.72 -2.79
N LEU A 95 -19.50 23.20 -2.97
CA LEU A 95 -19.23 24.58 -3.40
C LEU A 95 -19.69 24.84 -4.85
N GLN A 96 -19.50 23.87 -5.74
CA GLN A 96 -20.01 23.93 -7.12
C GLN A 96 -21.53 23.93 -7.18
N GLN A 97 -22.19 23.07 -6.40
CA GLN A 97 -23.65 23.04 -6.28
C GLN A 97 -24.21 24.31 -5.67
N THR A 98 -23.49 24.92 -4.72
CA THR A 98 -23.85 26.23 -4.13
C THR A 98 -23.85 27.34 -5.18
N ARG A 99 -22.96 27.27 -6.18
CA ARG A 99 -22.85 28.23 -7.29
C ARG A 99 -23.84 27.97 -8.43
N ALA A 100 -24.15 26.70 -8.71
CA ALA A 100 -24.99 26.30 -9.83
C ALA A 100 -26.50 26.37 -9.53
N THR A 101 -26.89 26.33 -8.26
CA THR A 101 -28.31 26.35 -7.87
C THR A 101 -28.89 27.76 -7.88
N THR A 102 -30.12 27.90 -8.37
CA THR A 102 -30.93 29.13 -8.29
C THR A 102 -31.82 29.17 -7.04
N ASP A 103 -31.91 28.08 -6.28
CA ASP A 103 -32.65 27.97 -5.03
C ASP A 103 -31.81 28.49 -3.84
N ALA A 104 -32.31 29.55 -3.20
CA ALA A 104 -31.64 30.23 -2.08
C ALA A 104 -31.48 29.35 -0.83
N ASP A 105 -32.43 28.45 -0.55
CA ASP A 105 -32.39 27.57 0.63
C ASP A 105 -31.50 26.36 0.39
N ALA A 106 -31.42 25.87 -0.85
CA ALA A 106 -30.44 24.85 -1.26
C ALA A 106 -29.01 25.42 -1.25
N SER A 107 -28.82 26.65 -1.74
CA SER A 107 -27.52 27.33 -1.74
C SER A 107 -26.98 27.52 -0.31
N ARG A 108 -27.82 27.96 0.63
CA ARG A 108 -27.43 28.11 2.05
C ARG A 108 -27.07 26.78 2.72
N ARG A 109 -27.82 25.71 2.47
CA ARG A 109 -27.55 24.37 3.03
C ARG A 109 -26.22 23.82 2.50
N ASN A 110 -26.01 23.87 1.18
CA ASN A 110 -24.79 23.39 0.55
C ASN A 110 -23.54 24.16 1.03
N ALA A 111 -23.67 25.48 1.27
CA ALA A 111 -22.60 26.30 1.83
C ALA A 111 -22.25 25.92 3.28
N LEU A 112 -23.25 25.62 4.12
CA LEU A 112 -23.05 25.18 5.51
C LEU A 112 -22.42 23.79 5.57
N ASP A 113 -22.86 22.86 4.72
CA ASP A 113 -22.30 21.50 4.64
C ASP A 113 -20.87 21.52 4.07
N ALA A 114 -20.58 22.38 3.09
CA ALA A 114 -19.23 22.62 2.61
C ALA A 114 -18.35 23.15 3.74
N PHE A 115 -18.80 24.14 4.51
CA PHE A 115 -18.05 24.69 5.64
C PHE A 115 -17.80 23.66 6.76
N ALA A 116 -18.78 22.80 7.06
CA ALA A 116 -18.62 21.69 7.99
C ALA A 116 -17.56 20.68 7.49
N GLY A 117 -17.61 20.32 6.20
CA GLY A 117 -16.61 19.47 5.55
C GLY A 117 -15.20 20.09 5.59
N GLN A 118 -15.07 21.39 5.33
CA GLN A 118 -13.79 22.11 5.41
C GLN A 118 -13.19 22.07 6.82
N LYS A 119 -14.03 22.20 7.86
CA LYS A 119 -13.59 22.10 9.26
C LYS A 119 -13.09 20.69 9.58
N THR A 120 -13.76 19.65 9.09
CA THR A 120 -13.32 18.25 9.24
C THR A 120 -11.96 18.03 8.58
N VAL A 121 -11.80 18.47 7.32
CA VAL A 121 -10.52 18.40 6.59
C VAL A 121 -9.39 19.08 7.36
N THR A 122 -9.68 20.27 7.91
CA THR A 122 -8.70 21.04 8.71
C THR A 122 -8.29 20.32 10.00
N VAL A 123 -9.24 19.69 10.68
CA VAL A 123 -8.96 18.92 11.91
C VAL A 123 -8.12 17.69 11.61
N GLN A 124 -8.39 16.97 10.52
CA GLN A 124 -7.61 15.81 10.11
C GLN A 124 -6.18 16.17 9.70
N LEU A 125 -6.00 17.26 8.93
CA LEU A 125 -4.66 17.77 8.59
C LEU A 125 -3.88 18.23 9.83
N ARG A 126 -4.54 18.87 10.79
CA ARG A 126 -3.92 19.25 12.07
C ARG A 126 -3.53 18.03 12.89
N SER A 127 -4.35 16.98 12.90
CA SER A 127 -4.01 15.71 13.56
C SER A 127 -2.75 15.09 12.96
N LEU A 128 -2.62 15.09 11.63
CA LEU A 128 -1.46 14.56 10.92
C LEU A 128 -0.17 15.33 11.27
N LEU A 129 -0.26 16.66 11.28
CA LEU A 129 0.86 17.53 11.65
C LEU A 129 1.25 17.34 13.12
N LEU A 130 0.27 17.14 14.01
CA LEU A 130 0.51 16.88 15.42
C LEU A 130 1.19 15.53 15.64
N GLU A 131 0.81 14.49 14.89
CA GLU A 131 1.43 13.17 14.92
C GLU A 131 2.88 13.21 14.44
N TYR A 132 3.16 13.93 13.35
CA TYR A 132 4.51 14.18 12.87
C TYR A 132 5.38 14.92 13.91
N GLN A 133 4.85 16.01 14.50
CA GLN A 133 5.54 16.75 15.55
C GLN A 133 5.85 15.88 16.77
N ARG A 134 4.93 14.98 17.15
CA ARG A 134 5.15 14.01 18.23
C ARG A 134 6.28 13.04 17.91
N GLN A 135 6.35 12.52 16.68
CA GLN A 135 7.45 11.64 16.25
C GLN A 135 8.80 12.36 16.26
N GLN A 136 8.84 13.61 15.80
CA GLN A 136 10.05 14.41 15.85
C GLN A 136 10.51 14.67 17.30
N ALA A 137 9.57 14.99 18.19
CA ALA A 137 9.86 15.17 19.61
C ALA A 137 10.43 13.88 20.24
N MET A 138 9.89 12.71 19.86
CA MET A 138 10.39 11.41 20.34
C MET A 138 11.81 11.11 19.87
N GLN A 139 12.14 11.39 18.60
CA GLN A 139 13.50 11.23 18.09
C GLN A 139 14.49 12.18 18.79
N GLU A 140 14.08 13.42 19.05
CA GLU A 140 14.90 14.39 19.78
C GLU A 140 15.16 13.91 21.23
N ILE A 141 14.13 13.41 21.92
CA ILE A 141 14.25 12.88 23.28
C ILE A 141 15.17 11.65 23.30
N ALA A 142 15.00 10.71 22.36
CA ALA A 142 15.87 9.55 22.24
C ALA A 142 17.34 9.94 22.02
N ALA A 143 17.60 10.91 21.14
CA ALA A 143 18.94 11.42 20.89
C ALA A 143 19.56 12.09 22.13
N ARG A 144 18.76 12.84 22.91
CA ARG A 144 19.20 13.44 24.17
C ARG A 144 19.55 12.39 25.22
N PHE A 145 18.74 11.34 25.38
CA PHE A 145 19.09 10.24 26.28
C PHE A 145 20.37 9.50 25.84
N ALA A 146 20.56 9.29 24.53
CA ALA A 146 21.79 8.70 24.02
C ALA A 146 23.03 9.59 24.29
N ALA A 147 22.89 10.92 24.15
CA ALA A 147 23.95 11.87 24.46
C ALA A 147 24.28 11.89 25.97
N LEU A 148 23.25 11.88 26.82
CA LEU A 148 23.42 11.79 28.28
C LEU A 148 24.07 10.47 28.69
N ALA A 149 23.69 9.35 28.08
CA ALA A 149 24.35 8.06 28.32
C ALA A 149 25.84 8.10 27.97
N ARG A 150 26.23 8.74 26.85
CA ARG A 150 27.64 8.88 26.49
C ARG A 150 28.41 9.71 27.51
N ARG A 151 27.89 10.89 27.88
CA ARG A 151 28.49 11.77 28.90
C ARG A 151 28.59 11.08 30.27
N GLN A 152 27.55 10.36 30.67
CA GLN A 152 27.55 9.56 31.90
C GLN A 152 28.62 8.46 31.87
N GLY A 153 28.85 7.85 30.71
CA GLY A 153 29.93 6.88 30.50
C GLY A 153 31.32 7.51 30.54
N GLU A 154 31.50 8.73 30.03
CA GLU A 154 32.76 9.47 30.15
C GLU A 154 33.03 9.87 31.61
N ASN A 155 32.03 10.40 32.31
CA ASN A 155 32.15 10.74 33.73
C ASN A 155 32.53 9.52 34.59
N LEU A 156 31.89 8.37 34.32
CA LEU A 156 32.21 7.09 34.96
C LEU A 156 33.68 6.69 34.79
N LYS A 157 34.24 6.84 33.59
CA LYS A 157 35.66 6.51 33.33
C LYS A 157 36.59 7.37 34.19
N GLU A 158 36.29 8.66 34.28
CA GLU A 158 37.06 9.61 35.08
C GLU A 158 36.97 9.28 36.57
N VAL A 159 35.79 8.92 37.08
CA VAL A 159 35.59 8.52 38.49
C VAL A 159 36.36 7.24 38.83
N ILE A 160 36.32 6.22 37.95
CA ILE A 160 37.11 4.99 38.12
C ILE A 160 38.62 5.28 38.08
N GLY A 161 39.05 6.14 37.15
CA GLY A 161 40.43 6.61 37.06
C GLY A 161 40.89 7.26 38.35
N LEU A 162 40.09 8.19 38.88
CA LEU A 162 40.37 8.88 40.14
C LEU A 162 40.38 7.92 41.34
N ALA A 163 39.44 6.96 41.41
CA ALA A 163 39.41 5.93 42.45
C ALA A 163 40.68 5.07 42.45
N THR A 164 41.19 4.76 41.25
CA THR A 164 42.41 3.98 41.06
C THR A 164 43.64 4.78 41.49
N LEU A 165 43.76 6.04 41.07
CA LEU A 165 44.89 6.94 41.41
C LEU A 165 44.95 7.24 42.91
N THR A 166 43.80 7.39 43.56
CA THR A 166 43.71 7.62 45.01
C THR A 166 43.86 6.33 45.82
N LYS A 167 43.84 5.15 45.17
CA LYS A 167 43.79 3.82 45.79
C LYS A 167 42.61 3.68 46.75
N GLY A 168 41.46 4.26 46.39
CA GLY A 168 40.25 4.28 47.21
C GLY A 168 40.33 5.18 48.46
N ARG A 169 41.38 5.99 48.60
CA ARG A 169 41.46 7.03 49.66
C ARG A 169 40.67 8.26 49.23
N ASP A 170 40.23 9.04 50.21
CA ASP A 170 39.53 10.30 49.99
C ASP A 170 40.34 11.24 49.09
N ALA A 171 39.83 11.53 47.89
CA ALA A 171 40.47 12.37 46.88
C ALA A 171 40.74 13.81 47.36
N ARG A 172 40.01 14.27 48.40
CA ARG A 172 40.18 15.59 49.03
C ARG A 172 41.36 15.65 49.98
N ARG A 173 41.82 14.50 50.45
CA ARG A 173 43.00 14.36 51.33
C ARG A 173 44.29 14.05 50.56
N SER A 174 44.20 14.10 49.24
CA SER A 174 45.27 13.79 48.29
C SER A 174 45.84 15.08 47.68
N GLU A 175 46.74 14.95 46.70
CA GLU A 175 47.23 16.04 45.85
C GLU A 175 46.10 16.94 45.31
N THR A 176 46.42 18.23 45.16
CA THR A 176 45.49 19.28 44.71
C THR A 176 44.80 18.93 43.38
N ALA A 177 45.51 18.21 42.49
CA ALA A 177 44.99 17.74 41.22
C ALA A 177 43.78 16.77 41.38
N HIS A 178 43.81 15.88 42.38
CA HIS A 178 42.71 14.94 42.64
C HIS A 178 41.47 15.62 43.21
N THR A 179 41.66 16.68 44.00
CA THR A 179 40.55 17.49 44.51
C THR A 179 39.85 18.25 43.37
N VAL A 180 40.63 18.81 42.44
CA VAL A 180 40.08 19.48 41.25
C VAL A 180 39.37 18.50 40.32
N ALA A 181 39.93 17.31 40.11
CA ALA A 181 39.29 16.25 39.33
C ALA A 181 37.95 15.82 39.93
N LEU A 182 37.89 15.66 41.27
CA LEU A 182 36.63 15.34 41.97
C LEU A 182 35.59 16.44 41.80
N GLN A 183 35.98 17.71 41.93
CA GLN A 183 35.06 18.85 41.75
C GLN A 183 34.50 18.94 40.32
N LEU A 184 35.33 18.63 39.31
CA LEU A 184 34.89 18.58 37.92
C LEU A 184 33.87 17.45 37.71
N GLN A 185 34.13 16.27 38.25
CA GLN A 185 33.21 15.12 38.19
C GLN A 185 31.89 15.39 38.94
N GLU A 186 31.94 16.01 40.11
CA GLU A 186 30.75 16.44 40.87
C GLU A 186 29.87 17.39 40.03
N THR A 187 30.50 18.32 39.29
CA THR A 187 29.82 19.31 38.46
C THR A 187 29.18 18.68 37.23
N GLU A 188 29.91 17.82 36.52
CA GLU A 188 29.39 17.13 35.34
C GLU A 188 28.26 16.17 35.72
N GLN A 189 28.40 15.41 36.81
CA GLN A 189 27.34 14.51 37.28
C GLN A 189 26.06 15.27 37.67
N GLY A 190 26.20 16.43 38.33
CA GLY A 190 25.06 17.30 38.62
C GLY A 190 24.35 17.78 37.36
N THR A 191 25.12 18.19 36.35
CA THR A 191 24.59 18.64 35.05
C THR A 191 23.86 17.51 34.33
N ILE A 192 24.41 16.30 34.32
CA ILE A 192 23.77 15.11 33.74
C ILE A 192 22.47 14.79 34.49
N SER A 193 22.46 14.87 35.83
CA SER A 193 21.25 14.63 36.65
C SER A 193 20.13 15.60 36.28
N ASP A 194 20.42 16.90 36.24
CA ASP A 194 19.43 17.93 35.94
C ASP A 194 18.90 17.82 34.51
N GLU A 195 19.78 17.59 33.53
CA GLU A 195 19.38 17.44 32.14
C GLU A 195 18.55 16.16 31.92
N ALA A 196 18.92 15.03 32.54
CA ALA A 196 18.14 13.80 32.47
C ALA A 196 16.72 13.98 33.04
N LYS A 197 16.58 14.69 34.17
CA LYS A 197 15.27 15.01 34.77
C LYS A 197 14.44 15.92 33.86
N MET A 198 15.05 16.91 33.21
CA MET A 198 14.35 17.76 32.24
C MET A 198 13.87 16.97 31.02
N VAL A 199 14.69 16.05 30.51
CA VAL A 199 14.32 15.21 29.35
C VAL A 199 13.21 14.22 29.73
N LEU A 200 13.25 13.63 30.93
CA LEU A 200 12.16 12.81 31.48
C LEU A 200 10.85 13.59 31.63
N ALA A 201 10.91 14.83 32.14
CA ALA A 201 9.74 15.69 32.22
C ALA A 201 9.15 15.99 30.83
N LYS A 202 10.01 16.27 29.84
CA LYS A 202 9.59 16.46 28.44
C LYS A 202 8.93 15.19 27.87
N LEU A 203 9.50 14.01 28.13
CA LEU A 203 8.92 12.73 27.75
C LEU A 203 7.53 12.54 28.38
N SER A 204 7.37 12.76 29.69
CA SER A 204 6.08 12.64 30.38
C SER A 204 5.00 13.53 29.77
N LYS A 205 5.36 14.77 29.40
CA LYS A 205 4.45 15.73 28.77
C LYS A 205 4.03 15.30 27.37
N VAL A 206 4.94 14.73 26.59
CA VAL A 206 4.63 14.17 25.26
C VAL A 206 3.69 12.96 25.43
N VAL A 207 3.99 12.06 26.36
CA VAL A 207 3.19 10.85 26.65
C VAL A 207 1.77 11.20 27.09
N ALA A 208 1.60 12.23 27.94
CA ALA A 208 0.29 12.64 28.45
C ALA A 208 -0.68 13.12 27.35
N GLY A 209 -0.16 13.53 26.19
CA GLY A 209 -0.97 13.92 25.03
C GLY A 209 -1.23 12.79 24.03
N MET A 210 -0.74 11.57 24.27
CA MET A 210 -0.83 10.45 23.33
C MET A 210 -1.91 9.45 23.75
N ASP A 211 -2.80 9.12 22.81
CA ASP A 211 -3.81 8.06 22.93
C ASP A 211 -3.54 6.96 21.90
N GLY A 212 -3.95 5.72 22.22
CA GLY A 212 -3.83 4.56 21.32
C GLY A 212 -2.43 3.92 21.24
N PRO A 213 -2.23 2.99 20.27
CA PRO A 213 -1.03 2.14 20.18
C PRO A 213 0.29 2.92 19.99
N ALA A 214 0.23 4.10 19.36
CA ALA A 214 1.40 4.96 19.15
C ALA A 214 2.01 5.48 20.47
N GLY A 215 1.23 5.52 21.57
CA GLY A 215 1.68 5.96 22.88
C GLY A 215 2.34 4.87 23.74
N GLU A 216 2.25 3.59 23.37
CA GLU A 216 2.71 2.48 24.23
C GLU A 216 4.22 2.49 24.45
N ARG A 217 5.03 2.66 23.39
CA ARG A 217 6.50 2.71 23.51
C ARG A 217 6.99 3.85 24.41
N PRO A 218 6.56 5.11 24.22
CA PRO A 218 6.89 6.20 25.13
C PRO A 218 6.47 5.92 26.58
N ARG A 219 5.31 5.29 26.80
CA ARG A 219 4.85 4.89 28.15
C ARG A 219 5.77 3.84 28.75
N THR A 220 6.14 2.81 28.00
CA THR A 220 7.08 1.78 28.44
C THR A 220 8.45 2.36 28.81
N ALA A 221 8.95 3.33 28.03
CA ALA A 221 10.18 4.03 28.38
C ALA A 221 10.03 4.84 29.67
N LEU A 222 8.91 5.56 29.85
CA LEU A 222 8.65 6.31 31.08
C LEU A 222 8.57 5.39 32.31
N THR A 223 7.81 4.29 32.21
CA THR A 223 7.71 3.25 33.25
C THR A 223 9.07 2.64 33.56
N LYS A 224 9.90 2.34 32.55
CA LYS A 224 11.25 1.81 32.79
C LYS A 224 12.15 2.80 33.56
N ALA A 225 12.04 4.10 33.29
CA ALA A 225 12.77 5.13 34.03
C ALA A 225 12.32 5.21 35.50
N GLU A 226 11.02 5.06 35.75
CA GLU A 226 10.41 5.06 37.09
C GLU A 226 10.79 3.80 37.88
N ASP A 227 10.63 2.62 37.29
CA ASP A 227 10.94 1.32 37.90
C ASP A 227 12.43 1.19 38.24
N SER A 228 13.30 1.69 37.36
CA SER A 228 14.75 1.72 37.58
C SER A 228 15.18 2.82 38.54
N ARG A 229 14.26 3.70 38.96
CA ARG A 229 14.52 4.86 39.84
C ARG A 229 15.67 5.75 39.32
N LEU A 230 15.69 6.01 38.01
CA LEU A 230 16.81 6.71 37.35
C LEU A 230 17.16 8.05 38.01
N ALA A 231 16.16 8.86 38.38
CA ALA A 231 16.38 10.15 39.04
C ALA A 231 17.08 10.00 40.40
N ALA A 232 16.63 9.04 41.23
CA ALA A 232 17.23 8.79 42.53
C ALA A 232 18.66 8.23 42.41
N MET A 233 18.92 7.45 41.35
CA MET A 233 20.23 6.90 41.05
C MET A 233 21.24 7.98 40.65
N LEU A 234 20.84 8.93 39.80
CA LEU A 234 21.65 10.09 39.41
C LEU A 234 21.94 11.01 40.61
N ASP A 235 20.97 11.20 41.50
CA ASP A 235 21.14 11.95 42.75
C ASP A 235 22.09 11.23 43.73
N SER A 236 21.99 9.90 43.81
CA SER A 236 22.88 9.08 44.64
C SER A 236 24.32 9.15 44.14
N ALA A 237 24.55 9.08 42.82
CA ALA A 237 25.88 9.27 42.22
C ALA A 237 26.46 10.65 42.59
N THR A 238 25.64 11.71 42.49
CA THR A 238 26.05 13.07 42.87
C THR A 238 26.40 13.17 44.35
N GLY A 239 25.60 12.55 45.23
CA GLY A 239 25.85 12.52 46.67
C GLY A 239 27.10 11.73 47.06
N ASP A 240 27.35 10.62 46.37
CA ASP A 240 28.55 9.79 46.56
C ASP A 240 29.82 10.55 46.15
N LEU A 241 29.80 11.26 45.02
CA LEU A 241 30.93 12.12 44.61
C LEU A 241 31.18 13.24 45.64
N LYS A 242 30.11 13.91 46.11
CA LYS A 242 30.18 14.92 47.20
C LYS A 242 30.67 14.35 48.54
N SER A 243 30.65 13.04 48.70
CA SER A 243 31.18 12.36 49.89
C SER A 243 32.54 11.70 49.64
N ALA A 244 33.10 11.88 48.44
CA ALA A 244 34.30 11.19 47.94
C ALA A 244 34.20 9.64 47.94
N ASN A 245 32.99 9.10 47.87
CA ASN A 245 32.71 7.65 47.78
C ASN A 245 32.80 7.16 46.32
N LEU A 246 33.98 7.25 45.71
CA LEU A 246 34.18 7.08 44.26
C LEU A 246 33.72 5.72 43.71
N LEU A 247 33.87 4.63 44.47
CA LEU A 247 33.42 3.30 44.05
C LEU A 247 31.89 3.17 44.02
N SER A 248 31.21 3.76 45.00
CA SER A 248 29.73 3.79 45.05
C SER A 248 29.18 4.69 43.94
N ALA A 249 29.81 5.84 43.73
CA ALA A 249 29.51 6.74 42.62
C ALA A 249 29.61 6.00 41.28
N ALA A 250 30.74 5.34 40.99
CA ALA A 250 30.93 4.57 39.76
C ALA A 250 29.86 3.49 39.55
N GLY A 251 29.42 2.81 40.62
CA GLY A 251 28.34 1.83 40.55
C GLY A 251 26.97 2.44 40.22
N ASN A 252 26.66 3.63 40.73
CA ASN A 252 25.44 4.37 40.42
C ASN A 252 25.48 4.96 39.01
N GLU A 253 26.62 5.51 38.59
CA GLU A 253 26.83 6.07 37.26
C GLU A 253 26.73 5.01 36.15
N LYS A 254 27.30 3.81 36.37
CA LYS A 254 27.17 2.69 35.43
C LYS A 254 25.69 2.31 35.22
N ARG A 255 24.95 2.09 36.31
CA ARG A 255 23.54 1.74 36.23
C ARG A 255 22.71 2.85 35.57
N ALA A 256 23.01 4.11 35.86
CA ALA A 256 22.32 5.24 35.25
C ALA A 256 22.59 5.33 33.74
N ARG A 257 23.84 5.12 33.31
CA ARG A 257 24.24 5.04 31.90
C ARG A 257 23.43 3.97 31.17
N ASP A 258 23.36 2.76 31.72
CA ASP A 258 22.70 1.63 31.07
C ASP A 258 21.18 1.90 30.91
N VAL A 259 20.53 2.45 31.94
CA VAL A 259 19.11 2.87 31.85
C VAL A 259 18.92 3.99 30.81
N LEU A 260 19.80 4.99 30.75
CA LEU A 260 19.73 6.06 29.74
C LEU A 260 19.86 5.51 28.31
N GLN A 261 20.70 4.49 28.10
CA GLN A 261 20.80 3.80 26.80
C GLN A 261 19.51 3.04 26.46
N ASP A 262 18.95 2.35 27.43
CA ASP A 262 17.68 1.63 27.24
C ASP A 262 16.52 2.56 26.91
N LEU A 263 16.44 3.72 27.55
CA LEU A 263 15.45 4.75 27.22
C LEU A 263 15.65 5.25 25.79
N ALA A 264 16.88 5.51 25.38
CA ALA A 264 17.17 5.90 24.00
C ALA A 264 16.75 4.81 23.00
N LYS A 265 17.00 3.53 23.30
CA LYS A 265 16.60 2.39 22.46
C LYS A 265 15.08 2.24 22.37
N LEU A 266 14.36 2.32 23.48
CA LEU A 266 12.89 2.16 23.55
C LEU A 266 12.13 3.29 22.83
N LEU A 267 12.69 4.49 22.82
CA LEU A 267 12.07 5.68 22.20
C LEU A 267 12.38 5.80 20.71
N MET A 268 13.36 5.04 20.20
CA MET A 268 13.57 4.89 18.76
C MET A 268 12.47 4.01 18.13
N PRO A 269 12.17 4.21 16.83
CA PRO A 269 11.31 3.29 16.10
C PRO A 269 11.82 1.85 16.24
N ALA A 270 10.91 0.89 16.39
CA ALA A 270 11.25 -0.52 16.48
C ALA A 270 11.93 -0.90 15.16
N ARG A 271 13.22 -1.24 15.24
CA ARG A 271 13.98 -1.75 14.10
C ARG A 271 13.53 -3.16 13.83
N ASP A 272 13.34 -3.49 12.55
CA ASP A 272 13.15 -4.88 12.14
C ASP A 272 14.35 -5.72 12.58
N ASN A 273 14.12 -6.99 12.88
CA ASN A 273 15.17 -7.95 13.25
C ASN A 273 16.29 -7.96 12.22
N LEU A 274 15.97 -7.77 10.93
CA LEU A 274 16.95 -7.64 9.86
C LEU A 274 17.87 -6.42 10.03
N GLU A 275 17.30 -5.25 10.35
CA GLU A 275 18.09 -4.04 10.62
C GLU A 275 18.92 -4.17 11.88
N VAL A 276 18.38 -4.80 12.93
CA VAL A 276 19.10 -5.10 14.18
C VAL A 276 20.33 -5.97 13.88
N MET A 277 20.15 -7.06 13.12
CA MET A 277 21.27 -7.93 12.73
C MET A 277 22.31 -7.19 11.86
N LYS A 278 21.88 -6.41 10.86
CA LYS A 278 22.79 -5.60 10.01
C LYS A 278 23.59 -4.58 10.82
N GLN A 279 22.94 -3.93 11.78
CA GLN A 279 23.63 -2.99 12.66
C GLN A 279 24.62 -3.69 13.58
N ALA A 280 24.23 -4.84 14.14
CA ALA A 280 25.11 -5.63 15.00
C ALA A 280 26.36 -6.11 14.27
N VAL A 281 26.27 -6.51 13.00
CA VAL A 281 27.45 -6.86 12.19
C VAL A 281 28.42 -5.67 12.09
N ARG A 282 27.92 -4.46 11.78
CA ARG A 282 28.76 -3.25 11.68
C ARG A 282 29.42 -2.88 13.00
N ASP A 283 28.72 -3.02 14.11
CA ASP A 283 29.27 -2.70 15.42
C ASP A 283 30.22 -3.81 15.92
N LEU A 284 29.96 -5.06 15.57
CA LEU A 284 30.84 -6.20 15.83
C LEU A 284 32.14 -6.10 15.05
N GLU A 285 32.12 -5.64 13.79
CA GLU A 285 33.33 -5.37 13.01
C GLU A 285 34.24 -4.35 13.70
N LYS A 286 33.67 -3.26 14.24
CA LYS A 286 34.43 -2.28 15.01
C LYS A 286 34.98 -2.86 16.30
N ALA A 287 34.19 -3.66 17.01
CA ALA A 287 34.62 -4.31 18.25
C ALA A 287 35.75 -5.33 17.99
N ILE A 288 35.69 -6.09 16.88
CA ILE A 288 36.76 -6.99 16.44
C ILE A 288 38.04 -6.20 16.18
N GLU A 289 37.96 -5.07 15.47
CA GLU A 289 39.15 -4.26 15.18
C GLU A 289 39.77 -3.67 16.44
N GLN A 290 38.94 -3.15 17.36
CA GLN A 290 39.40 -2.69 18.67
C GLN A 290 40.01 -3.81 19.51
N GLN A 291 39.46 -5.03 19.46
CA GLN A 291 40.04 -6.18 20.16
C GLN A 291 41.43 -6.56 19.61
N LYS A 292 41.66 -6.41 18.28
CA LYS A 292 42.99 -6.62 17.68
C LYS A 292 43.98 -5.54 18.11
N GLU A 293 43.55 -4.29 18.16
CA GLU A 293 44.36 -3.16 18.62
C GLU A 293 44.78 -3.37 20.09
N VAL A 294 43.81 -3.66 20.97
CA VAL A 294 44.09 -3.96 22.38
C VAL A 294 45.03 -5.14 22.55
N LYS A 295 44.91 -6.17 21.71
CA LYS A 295 45.83 -7.32 21.73
C LYS A 295 47.26 -6.92 21.31
N ALA A 296 47.41 -6.03 20.32
CA ALA A 296 48.72 -5.52 19.92
C ALA A 296 49.35 -4.67 21.05
N GLU A 297 48.57 -3.77 21.64
CA GLU A 297 49.00 -2.95 22.78
C GLU A 297 49.31 -3.80 24.01
N THR A 298 48.58 -4.90 24.23
CA THR A 298 48.88 -5.84 25.31
C THR A 298 50.27 -6.48 25.14
N LYS A 299 50.68 -6.81 23.91
CA LYS A 299 52.04 -7.31 23.62
C LYS A 299 53.11 -6.25 23.88
N GLU A 300 52.85 -5.01 23.50
CA GLU A 300 53.76 -3.90 23.77
C GLU A 300 53.87 -3.62 25.27
N ALA A 301 52.73 -3.56 25.98
CA ALA A 301 52.63 -3.29 27.41
C ALA A 301 53.22 -4.40 28.30
N THR A 302 53.33 -5.63 27.79
CA THR A 302 53.94 -6.77 28.52
C THR A 302 55.42 -6.96 28.19
N SER A 303 55.97 -6.15 27.28
CA SER A 303 57.39 -6.20 26.92
C SER A 303 58.30 -5.78 28.10
N PRO A 304 59.55 -6.28 28.16
CA PRO A 304 60.48 -6.00 29.28
C PRO A 304 60.80 -4.50 29.50
N ARG A 305 60.56 -3.65 28.50
CA ARG A 305 60.80 -2.20 28.52
C ARG A 305 59.55 -1.37 28.85
N ALA A 306 58.39 -1.98 29.01
CA ALA A 306 57.12 -1.26 29.20
C ALA A 306 56.94 -0.70 30.62
N GLU A 307 56.32 0.48 30.71
CA GLU A 307 55.98 1.12 31.97
C GLU A 307 54.81 0.40 32.65
N ARG A 308 54.58 0.68 33.93
CA ARG A 308 53.41 0.11 34.65
C ARG A 308 52.09 0.73 34.20
N SER A 309 52.12 1.95 33.67
CA SER A 309 50.98 2.64 33.06
C SER A 309 50.46 1.91 31.83
N ASP A 310 51.34 1.39 30.98
CA ASP A 310 50.98 0.76 29.70
C ASP A 310 50.08 -0.48 29.90
N VAL A 311 50.34 -1.28 30.95
CA VAL A 311 49.52 -2.44 31.31
C VAL A 311 48.15 -2.01 31.85
N ALA A 312 48.12 -0.93 32.63
CA ALA A 312 46.86 -0.39 33.15
C ALA A 312 46.00 0.20 32.02
N ASP A 313 46.62 0.80 31.00
CA ASP A 313 45.92 1.33 29.84
C ASP A 313 45.43 0.23 28.90
N ALA A 314 46.22 -0.85 28.71
CA ALA A 314 45.78 -2.04 28.00
C ALA A 314 44.60 -2.75 28.71
N GLU A 315 44.62 -2.84 30.04
CA GLU A 315 43.52 -3.40 30.85
C GLU A 315 42.24 -2.56 30.73
N ARG A 316 42.36 -1.23 30.78
CA ARG A 316 41.23 -0.30 30.61
C ARG A 316 40.60 -0.46 29.23
N LYS A 317 41.41 -0.49 28.17
CA LYS A 317 40.90 -0.68 26.81
C LYS A 317 40.29 -2.07 26.62
N GLN A 318 40.85 -3.12 27.25
CA GLN A 318 40.24 -4.44 27.26
C GLN A 318 38.84 -4.42 27.90
N ALA A 319 38.65 -3.68 29.00
CA ALA A 319 37.34 -3.50 29.62
C ALA A 319 36.33 -2.79 28.70
N GLU A 320 36.77 -1.82 27.90
CA GLU A 320 35.89 -1.15 26.93
C GLU A 320 35.41 -2.09 25.83
N VAL A 321 36.29 -2.97 25.35
CA VAL A 321 35.93 -3.94 24.32
C VAL A 321 34.97 -4.99 24.88
N VAL A 322 35.11 -5.37 26.15
CA VAL A 322 34.13 -6.23 26.84
C VAL A 322 32.75 -5.58 26.86
N ASP A 323 32.64 -4.35 27.36
CA ASP A 323 31.37 -3.63 27.47
C ASP A 323 30.69 -3.49 26.09
N LYS A 324 31.45 -3.20 25.03
CA LYS A 324 30.93 -3.12 23.65
C LYS A 324 30.45 -4.47 23.14
N THR A 325 31.21 -5.54 23.37
CA THR A 325 30.85 -6.90 22.92
C THR A 325 29.59 -7.38 23.63
N ASP A 326 29.45 -7.08 24.92
CA ASP A 326 28.26 -7.41 25.73
C ASP A 326 27.03 -6.61 25.30
N SER A 327 27.19 -5.32 24.97
CA SER A 327 26.08 -4.53 24.40
C SER A 327 25.59 -5.10 23.06
N ILE A 328 26.50 -5.55 22.18
CA ILE A 328 26.11 -6.15 20.90
C ILE A 328 25.39 -7.47 21.15
N ARG A 329 25.85 -8.28 22.11
CA ARG A 329 25.18 -9.53 22.54
C ARG A 329 23.73 -9.28 22.93
N GLU A 330 23.48 -8.28 23.77
CA GLU A 330 22.12 -7.94 24.23
C GLU A 330 21.24 -7.47 23.08
N ASP A 331 21.78 -6.65 22.17
CA ASP A 331 21.03 -6.14 21.02
C ASP A 331 20.58 -7.26 20.06
N VAL A 332 21.38 -8.34 19.93
CA VAL A 332 21.04 -9.47 19.06
C VAL A 332 20.38 -10.65 19.79
N GLU A 333 20.22 -10.61 21.11
CA GLU A 333 19.70 -11.74 21.90
C GLU A 333 18.35 -12.23 21.40
N LYS A 334 17.46 -11.31 21.05
CA LYS A 334 16.13 -11.62 20.50
C LYS A 334 16.14 -11.92 19.01
N ALA A 335 16.99 -11.24 18.23
CA ALA A 335 17.00 -11.33 16.77
C ALA A 335 17.81 -12.53 16.25
N ALA A 336 18.92 -12.86 16.93
CA ALA A 336 19.86 -13.91 16.55
C ALA A 336 20.46 -14.59 17.80
N PRO A 337 19.69 -15.45 18.51
CA PRO A 337 20.10 -16.03 19.78
C PRO A 337 21.41 -16.85 19.70
N LYS A 338 21.66 -17.53 18.59
CA LYS A 338 22.93 -18.25 18.36
C LYS A 338 24.13 -17.31 18.33
N ALA A 339 24.01 -16.18 17.65
CA ALA A 339 25.08 -15.17 17.62
C ALA A 339 25.27 -14.55 19.01
N ALA A 340 24.20 -14.37 19.79
CA ALA A 340 24.29 -13.91 21.17
C ALA A 340 25.05 -14.91 22.07
N GLU A 341 24.86 -16.22 21.91
CA GLU A 341 25.64 -17.24 22.64
C GLU A 341 27.14 -17.18 22.29
N GLU A 342 27.47 -17.01 21.00
CA GLU A 342 28.85 -16.87 20.55
C GLU A 342 29.51 -15.59 21.09
N LEU A 343 28.78 -14.47 21.12
CA LEU A 343 29.25 -13.23 21.73
C LEU A 343 29.40 -13.33 23.25
N LYS A 344 28.54 -14.11 23.93
CA LYS A 344 28.69 -14.39 25.36
C LYS A 344 30.00 -15.13 25.64
N ALA A 345 30.33 -16.14 24.84
CA ALA A 345 31.61 -16.86 24.94
C ALA A 345 32.81 -15.93 24.65
N ALA A 346 32.67 -14.98 23.72
CA ALA A 346 33.70 -13.97 23.49
C ALA A 346 33.92 -13.08 24.72
N VAL A 347 32.84 -12.59 25.36
CA VAL A 347 32.89 -11.78 26.58
C VAL A 347 33.61 -12.52 27.72
N GLU A 348 33.34 -13.82 27.91
CA GLU A 348 34.03 -14.64 28.92
C GLU A 348 35.55 -14.66 28.68
N LYS A 349 35.99 -14.85 27.43
CA LYS A 349 37.42 -14.83 27.08
C LYS A 349 38.08 -13.46 27.23
N GLN A 350 37.34 -12.39 26.93
CA GLN A 350 37.82 -11.03 27.15
C GLN A 350 37.97 -10.70 28.65
N GLN A 351 37.07 -11.21 29.50
CA GLN A 351 37.18 -11.06 30.97
C GLN A 351 38.32 -11.91 31.55
N GLU A 352 38.55 -13.12 31.05
CA GLU A 352 39.72 -13.95 31.40
C GLU A 352 41.04 -13.21 31.05
N ALA A 353 41.11 -12.60 29.87
CA ALA A 353 42.28 -11.79 29.47
C ALA A 353 42.49 -10.59 30.41
N ARG A 354 41.40 -9.90 30.79
CA ARG A 354 41.44 -8.77 31.71
C ARG A 354 41.94 -9.16 33.10
N ALA A 355 41.46 -10.29 33.65
CA ALA A 355 41.93 -10.80 34.94
C ALA A 355 43.44 -11.08 34.92
N GLN A 356 43.95 -11.65 33.83
CA GLN A 356 45.38 -11.91 33.65
C GLN A 356 46.23 -10.63 33.56
N LEU A 357 45.67 -9.52 33.08
CA LEU A 357 46.33 -8.21 33.10
C LEU A 357 46.33 -7.58 34.50
N GLN A 358 45.32 -7.85 35.34
CA GLN A 358 45.22 -7.34 36.71
C GLN A 358 46.14 -8.05 37.72
N GLU A 359 46.36 -9.37 37.58
CA GLU A 359 47.17 -10.14 38.54
C GLU A 359 48.70 -9.90 38.44
N GLN A 360 49.17 -9.20 37.40
CA GLN A 360 50.60 -9.09 37.03
C GLN A 360 51.48 -7.92 37.57
N PRO A 361 51.21 -7.18 38.67
CA PRO A 361 52.14 -6.11 39.09
C PRO A 361 53.52 -6.59 39.61
N THR A 362 53.68 -7.87 39.97
CA THR A 362 54.77 -8.33 40.86
C THR A 362 55.81 -9.31 40.29
N ARG A 363 55.58 -10.01 39.17
CA ARG A 363 56.61 -10.89 38.54
C ARG A 363 56.43 -10.94 37.03
N ARG A 364 57.26 -10.18 36.30
CA ARG A 364 57.28 -10.15 34.82
C ARG A 364 58.17 -11.28 34.28
N THR A 365 57.57 -12.34 33.73
CA THR A 365 58.26 -13.39 32.94
C THR A 365 57.58 -13.57 31.58
N PRO A 366 58.31 -13.98 30.52
CA PRO A 366 57.76 -14.14 29.17
C PRO A 366 56.59 -15.14 29.03
N GLN A 367 56.43 -16.07 29.97
CA GLN A 367 55.33 -17.05 29.97
C GLN A 367 53.95 -16.42 30.25
N ASN A 368 53.90 -15.25 30.89
CA ASN A 368 52.63 -14.61 31.26
C ASN A 368 52.03 -13.77 30.12
N GLU A 369 52.86 -13.28 29.19
CA GLU A 369 52.46 -12.53 27.98
C GLU A 369 51.64 -13.40 27.01
N SER A 370 51.98 -14.69 26.89
CA SER A 370 51.23 -15.60 26.01
C SER A 370 49.81 -15.85 26.50
N SER A 371 49.59 -15.88 27.82
CA SER A 371 48.27 -16.23 28.37
C SER A 371 47.17 -15.20 28.06
N ALA A 372 47.41 -13.89 28.27
CA ALA A 372 46.41 -12.84 28.05
C ALA A 372 46.13 -12.67 26.55
N THR A 373 47.18 -12.71 25.72
CA THR A 373 47.05 -12.59 24.26
C THR A 373 46.41 -13.82 23.62
N GLU A 374 46.59 -15.02 24.19
CA GLU A 374 45.87 -16.24 23.81
C GLU A 374 44.36 -16.12 24.11
N LYS A 375 43.98 -15.57 25.27
CA LYS A 375 42.57 -15.32 25.60
C LYS A 375 41.93 -14.28 24.66
N GLN A 376 42.66 -13.22 24.33
CA GLN A 376 42.23 -12.22 23.33
C GLN A 376 42.09 -12.84 21.92
N GLU A 377 42.95 -13.79 21.54
CA GLU A 377 42.82 -14.55 20.28
C GLU A 377 41.56 -15.43 20.27
N GLN A 378 41.28 -16.13 21.37
CA GLN A 378 40.07 -16.94 21.52
C GLN A 378 38.80 -16.09 21.46
N ALA A 379 38.82 -14.89 22.06
CA ALA A 379 37.74 -13.93 21.94
C ALA A 379 37.50 -13.50 20.49
N LEU A 380 38.57 -13.16 19.76
CA LEU A 380 38.48 -12.78 18.34
C LEU A 380 37.87 -13.89 17.47
N ALA A 381 38.23 -15.16 17.73
CA ALA A 381 37.63 -16.30 17.04
C ALA A 381 36.11 -16.38 17.29
N LYS A 382 35.67 -16.21 18.55
CA LYS A 382 34.24 -16.23 18.89
C LYS A 382 33.46 -15.05 18.33
N MET A 383 34.07 -13.87 18.27
CA MET A 383 33.47 -12.71 17.60
C MET A 383 33.34 -12.92 16.08
N ALA A 384 34.30 -13.62 15.45
CA ALA A 384 34.22 -13.96 14.03
C ALA A 384 33.13 -15.01 13.74
N ASP A 385 32.98 -16.02 14.61
CA ASP A 385 31.88 -17.00 14.54
C ASP A 385 30.52 -16.28 14.62
N ALA A 386 30.35 -15.40 15.61
CA ALA A 386 29.14 -14.59 15.79
C ALA A 386 28.81 -13.73 14.56
N LYS A 387 29.82 -13.10 13.95
CA LYS A 387 29.66 -12.33 12.73
C LYS A 387 29.14 -13.20 11.58
N LYS A 388 29.74 -14.37 11.37
CA LYS A 388 29.32 -15.32 10.32
C LYS A 388 27.90 -15.82 10.55
N THR A 389 27.53 -16.10 11.80
CA THR A 389 26.17 -16.49 12.19
C THR A 389 25.16 -15.38 11.88
N LEU A 390 25.49 -14.11 12.19
CA LEU A 390 24.64 -12.96 11.85
C LEU A 390 24.50 -12.79 10.35
N GLU A 391 25.58 -12.88 9.57
CA GLU A 391 25.54 -12.78 8.10
C GLU A 391 24.67 -13.87 7.46
N LEU A 392 24.74 -15.11 7.96
CA LEU A 392 23.88 -16.20 7.50
C LEU A 392 22.40 -15.95 7.81
N GLN A 393 22.09 -15.42 8.99
CA GLN A 393 20.71 -15.10 9.36
C GLN A 393 20.17 -13.88 8.61
N ILE A 394 21.00 -12.89 8.34
CA ILE A 394 20.69 -11.76 7.46
C ILE A 394 20.38 -12.28 6.06
N ALA A 395 21.24 -13.12 5.47
CA ALA A 395 20.99 -13.69 4.14
C ALA A 395 19.69 -14.52 4.10
N LYS A 396 19.39 -15.27 5.17
CA LYS A 396 18.14 -16.02 5.30
C LYS A 396 16.92 -15.10 5.43
N ALA A 397 17.01 -14.05 6.22
CA ALA A 397 15.95 -13.07 6.39
C ALA A 397 15.72 -12.25 5.11
N GLU A 398 16.78 -11.88 4.39
CA GLU A 398 16.71 -11.22 3.09
C GLU A 398 16.10 -12.13 2.01
N ALA A 399 16.45 -13.42 2.01
CA ALA A 399 15.84 -14.42 1.13
C ALA A 399 14.36 -14.70 1.48
N GLN A 400 13.95 -14.46 2.72
CA GLN A 400 12.55 -14.55 3.16
C GLN A 400 11.74 -13.27 2.88
N GLN A 401 12.38 -12.11 2.92
CA GLN A 401 11.77 -10.80 2.62
C GLN A 401 11.72 -10.48 1.12
N GLN A 402 12.66 -11.00 0.35
CA GLN A 402 12.52 -11.06 -1.10
C GLN A 402 11.58 -12.21 -1.46
N LYS A 403 10.31 -11.93 -1.76
CA LYS A 403 9.53 -12.70 -2.74
C LYS A 403 8.19 -12.05 -3.13
N PRO A 404 7.81 -12.25 -4.39
CA PRO A 404 6.89 -13.35 -4.66
C PRO A 404 7.58 -14.58 -5.24
N LYS A 405 7.21 -15.75 -4.71
CA LYS A 405 7.80 -17.08 -4.87
C LYS A 405 7.75 -17.60 -6.31
N ASP A 406 8.92 -17.78 -6.92
CA ASP A 406 9.09 -18.84 -7.90
C ASP A 406 9.55 -20.11 -7.16
N LYS A 407 8.60 -21.01 -6.83
CA LYS A 407 8.93 -22.30 -6.18
C LYS A 407 9.93 -23.11 -7.02
N LEU A 408 9.91 -22.94 -8.35
CA LEU A 408 10.85 -23.61 -9.24
C LEU A 408 12.29 -23.13 -9.02
N ALA A 409 12.50 -21.83 -8.79
CA ALA A 409 13.81 -21.27 -8.48
C ALA A 409 14.33 -21.80 -7.13
N ASP A 410 13.47 -21.86 -6.12
CA ASP A 410 13.81 -22.39 -4.79
C ASP A 410 14.24 -23.87 -4.86
N LEU A 411 13.50 -24.68 -5.61
CA LEU A 411 13.83 -26.09 -5.78
C LEU A 411 15.15 -26.28 -6.54
N LYS A 412 15.45 -25.43 -7.53
CA LYS A 412 16.74 -25.47 -8.26
C LYS A 412 17.92 -25.12 -7.36
N GLU A 413 17.77 -24.11 -6.50
CA GLU A 413 18.80 -23.75 -5.52
C GLU A 413 18.96 -24.85 -4.47
N LEU A 414 17.84 -25.39 -3.97
CA LEU A 414 17.83 -26.50 -3.01
C LEU A 414 18.54 -27.73 -3.59
N LYS A 415 18.27 -28.09 -4.85
CA LYS A 415 18.97 -29.17 -5.55
C LYS A 415 20.49 -28.95 -5.54
N LYS A 416 20.93 -27.76 -5.93
CA LYS A 416 22.37 -27.43 -5.97
C LYS A 416 23.02 -27.61 -4.60
N LYS A 417 22.35 -27.17 -3.52
CA LYS A 417 22.82 -27.36 -2.15
C LYS A 417 22.93 -28.85 -1.78
N VAL A 418 21.94 -29.67 -2.16
CA VAL A 418 21.98 -31.12 -1.90
C VAL A 418 23.10 -31.81 -2.66
N GLU A 419 23.37 -31.42 -3.92
CA GLU A 419 24.49 -31.94 -4.72
C GLU A 419 25.86 -31.53 -4.12
N GLU A 420 25.98 -30.29 -3.65
CA GLU A 420 27.18 -29.83 -2.93
C GLU A 420 27.40 -30.61 -1.63
N LEU A 421 26.33 -30.92 -0.89
CA LEU A 421 26.39 -31.75 0.31
C LEU A 421 26.80 -33.19 0.01
N ALA A 422 26.29 -33.79 -1.07
CA ALA A 422 26.71 -35.11 -1.53
C ALA A 422 28.21 -35.12 -1.86
N ALA A 423 28.71 -34.10 -2.56
CA ALA A 423 30.13 -33.97 -2.86
C ALA A 423 30.98 -33.84 -1.58
N LYS A 424 30.55 -33.02 -0.61
CA LYS A 424 31.24 -32.89 0.69
C LYS A 424 31.21 -34.20 1.48
N GLN A 425 30.09 -34.92 1.50
CA GLN A 425 29.96 -36.19 2.20
C GLN A 425 30.85 -37.28 1.58
N GLU A 426 30.99 -37.32 0.25
CA GLU A 426 31.92 -38.22 -0.43
C GLU A 426 33.38 -37.88 -0.10
N GLN A 427 33.71 -36.59 0.00
CA GLN A 427 35.04 -36.16 0.41
C GLN A 427 35.37 -36.61 1.85
N VAL A 428 34.43 -36.45 2.78
CA VAL A 428 34.58 -36.94 4.16
C VAL A 428 34.76 -38.45 4.20
N LYS A 429 33.97 -39.20 3.42
CA LYS A 429 34.11 -40.66 3.31
C LYS A 429 35.48 -41.10 2.78
N GLN A 430 36.00 -40.44 1.74
CA GLN A 430 37.33 -40.74 1.19
C GLN A 430 38.43 -40.38 2.17
N ASN A 431 38.34 -39.24 2.85
CA ASN A 431 39.31 -38.82 3.83
C ASN A 431 39.29 -39.73 5.06
N ALA A 432 38.12 -40.10 5.57
CA ALA A 432 37.97 -41.05 6.68
C ALA A 432 38.60 -42.41 6.35
N ALA A 433 38.39 -42.94 5.13
CA ALA A 433 39.02 -44.18 4.69
C ALA A 433 40.55 -44.07 4.56
N ARG A 434 41.08 -42.91 4.13
CA ARG A 434 42.53 -42.65 4.10
C ARG A 434 43.10 -42.51 5.51
N ALA A 435 42.42 -41.79 6.39
CA ALA A 435 42.78 -41.59 7.79
C ALA A 435 42.78 -42.92 8.55
N GLU A 436 41.82 -43.81 8.29
CA GLU A 436 41.76 -45.16 8.87
C GLU A 436 42.99 -46.00 8.50
N LYS A 437 43.36 -46.01 7.21
CA LYS A 437 44.56 -46.72 6.72
C LYS A 437 45.85 -46.13 7.31
N ALA A 438 45.95 -44.80 7.38
CA ALA A 438 47.11 -44.12 7.96
C ALA A 438 47.21 -44.34 9.48
N ALA A 439 46.08 -44.31 10.19
CA ALA A 439 46.01 -44.58 11.62
C ALA A 439 46.47 -46.01 11.95
N ALA A 440 46.10 -47.00 11.12
CA ALA A 440 46.54 -48.38 11.25
C ALA A 440 48.04 -48.58 10.96
N ALA A 441 48.59 -47.85 9.98
CA ALA A 441 49.99 -47.95 9.58
C ALA A 441 50.96 -47.20 10.51
N GLU A 442 50.58 -46.00 10.97
CA GLU A 442 51.46 -45.10 11.74
C GLU A 442 51.13 -45.02 13.24
N LYS A 443 50.14 -45.78 13.73
CA LYS A 443 49.62 -45.71 15.11
C LYS A 443 49.17 -44.31 15.55
N LYS A 444 48.61 -43.51 14.63
CA LYS A 444 48.08 -42.16 14.89
C LYS A 444 46.55 -42.11 14.71
N PRO A 445 45.77 -42.55 15.71
CA PRO A 445 44.31 -42.57 15.61
C PRO A 445 43.67 -41.18 15.69
N GLU A 446 44.45 -40.14 15.98
CA GLU A 446 44.01 -38.74 16.05
C GLU A 446 43.57 -38.18 14.68
N LEU A 447 44.05 -38.76 13.57
CA LEU A 447 43.66 -38.37 12.21
C LEU A 447 42.17 -38.64 11.91
N LEU A 448 41.55 -39.61 12.59
CA LEU A 448 40.11 -39.89 12.47
C LEU A 448 39.25 -38.86 13.21
N ALA A 449 39.78 -38.26 14.28
CA ALA A 449 39.08 -37.23 15.05
C ALA A 449 38.97 -35.90 14.27
N GLU A 450 39.95 -35.59 13.40
CA GLU A 450 39.89 -34.43 12.51
C GLU A 450 38.78 -34.56 11.46
N GLU A 451 38.53 -35.77 10.96
CA GLU A 451 37.42 -36.04 10.04
C GLU A 451 36.05 -36.04 10.74
N ALA A 452 35.99 -36.27 12.05
CA ALA A 452 34.76 -36.12 12.84
C ALA A 452 34.22 -34.67 12.79
N ALA A 453 35.10 -33.67 12.90
CA ALA A 453 34.71 -32.25 12.83
C ALA A 453 34.18 -31.87 11.42
N LYS A 454 34.78 -32.41 10.36
CA LYS A 454 34.27 -32.22 8.99
C LYS A 454 32.92 -32.91 8.79
N GLN A 455 32.76 -34.13 9.33
CA GLN A 455 31.49 -34.86 9.31
C GLN A 455 30.38 -34.11 10.08
N GLU A 456 30.70 -33.46 11.20
CA GLU A 456 29.79 -32.60 11.95
C GLU A 456 29.32 -31.38 11.15
N SER A 457 30.25 -30.71 10.45
CA SER A 457 29.92 -29.58 9.58
C SER A 457 28.95 -29.99 8.46
N VAL A 458 29.22 -31.11 7.78
CA VAL A 458 28.35 -31.62 6.70
C VAL A 458 26.98 -32.01 7.25
N LYS A 459 26.92 -32.59 8.46
CA LYS A 459 25.64 -32.88 9.15
C LYS A 459 24.84 -31.63 9.43
N ALA A 460 25.47 -30.58 9.97
CA ALA A 460 24.80 -29.32 10.29
C ALA A 460 24.23 -28.62 9.04
N GLU A 461 25.00 -28.58 7.95
CA GLU A 461 24.52 -28.04 6.67
C GLU A 461 23.39 -28.90 6.06
N THR A 462 23.47 -30.23 6.20
CA THR A 462 22.41 -31.15 5.76
C THR A 462 21.12 -30.93 6.57
N GLN A 463 21.23 -30.72 7.87
CA GLN A 463 20.09 -30.40 8.74
C GLN A 463 19.48 -29.02 8.42
N GLN A 464 20.29 -28.03 8.05
CA GLN A 464 19.77 -26.74 7.59
C GLN A 464 19.02 -26.90 6.26
N THR A 465 19.60 -27.63 5.31
CA THR A 465 18.99 -27.91 4.01
C THR A 465 17.68 -28.70 4.14
N GLN A 466 17.61 -29.60 5.13
CA GLN A 466 16.39 -30.32 5.51
C GLN A 466 15.26 -29.36 5.92
N GLN A 467 15.57 -28.35 6.74
CA GLN A 467 14.59 -27.34 7.17
C GLN A 467 14.11 -26.48 6.00
N ASP A 468 15.05 -26.09 5.12
CA ASP A 468 14.74 -25.27 3.94
C ASP A 468 13.85 -26.05 2.95
N ALA A 469 14.06 -27.38 2.85
CA ALA A 469 13.25 -28.28 2.03
C ALA A 469 11.83 -28.49 2.57
N ALA A 470 11.57 -28.28 3.86
CA ALA A 470 10.32 -28.70 4.51
C ALA A 470 9.05 -28.05 3.89
N ALA A 471 9.15 -26.80 3.44
CA ALA A 471 8.01 -26.07 2.88
C ALA A 471 7.71 -26.42 1.42
N ASN A 472 8.74 -26.66 0.61
CA ASN A 472 8.62 -26.78 -0.84
C ASN A 472 8.86 -28.20 -1.37
N ALA A 473 9.61 -29.04 -0.64
CA ALA A 473 9.92 -30.42 -1.00
C ALA A 473 9.89 -31.35 0.24
N PRO A 474 8.69 -31.64 0.80
CA PRO A 474 8.56 -32.36 2.07
C PRO A 474 9.11 -33.79 2.03
N ASP A 475 9.03 -34.48 0.89
CA ASP A 475 9.59 -35.82 0.76
C ASP A 475 11.12 -35.80 0.70
N ALA A 476 11.71 -34.79 0.03
CA ALA A 476 13.15 -34.56 0.07
C ALA A 476 13.60 -34.19 1.49
N ALA A 477 12.82 -33.38 2.22
CA ALA A 477 13.11 -33.06 3.62
C ALA A 477 13.10 -34.30 4.54
N LYS A 478 12.21 -35.28 4.30
CA LYS A 478 12.24 -36.56 5.03
C LYS A 478 13.52 -37.34 4.73
N THR A 479 13.87 -37.47 3.45
CA THR A 479 15.07 -38.19 3.02
C THR A 479 16.36 -37.50 3.51
N LEU A 480 16.42 -36.18 3.50
CA LEU A 480 17.51 -35.41 4.10
C LEU A 480 17.61 -35.66 5.62
N GLY A 481 16.48 -35.85 6.31
CA GLY A 481 16.49 -36.27 7.71
C GLY A 481 17.07 -37.68 7.92
N GLU A 482 16.90 -38.60 6.96
CA GLU A 482 17.58 -39.89 6.97
C GLU A 482 19.09 -39.72 6.79
N ALA A 483 19.52 -38.84 5.87
CA ALA A 483 20.93 -38.50 5.69
C ALA A 483 21.56 -37.95 6.98
N VAL A 484 20.90 -37.00 7.65
CA VAL A 484 21.37 -36.44 8.94
C VAL A 484 21.59 -37.54 9.99
N ARG A 485 20.66 -38.50 10.11
CA ARG A 485 20.80 -39.62 11.06
C ARG A 485 21.99 -40.53 10.74
N GLN A 486 22.29 -40.75 9.46
CA GLN A 486 23.43 -41.58 9.06
C GLN A 486 24.76 -40.82 9.23
N GLN A 487 24.77 -39.52 8.94
CA GLN A 487 25.90 -38.63 9.19
C GLN A 487 26.22 -38.54 10.68
N GLU A 488 25.21 -38.47 11.54
CA GLU A 488 25.38 -38.51 13.00
C GLU A 488 26.03 -39.82 13.47
N LYS A 489 25.59 -40.97 12.96
CA LYS A 489 26.25 -42.26 13.27
C LYS A 489 27.71 -42.29 12.80
N SER A 490 27.99 -41.74 11.62
CA SER A 490 29.37 -41.64 11.13
C SER A 490 30.20 -40.71 12.00
N GLN A 491 29.66 -39.58 12.43
CA GLN A 491 30.35 -38.64 13.32
C GLN A 491 30.72 -39.34 14.64
N GLN A 492 29.75 -39.98 15.29
CA GLN A 492 29.98 -40.69 16.56
C GLN A 492 31.05 -41.79 16.43
N ALA A 493 31.04 -42.54 15.32
CA ALA A 493 32.09 -43.53 15.06
C ALA A 493 33.48 -42.89 14.96
N LEU A 494 33.59 -41.78 14.21
CA LEU A 494 34.85 -41.07 14.02
C LEU A 494 35.38 -40.46 15.33
N GLU A 495 34.50 -39.96 16.20
CA GLU A 495 34.84 -39.45 17.54
C GLU A 495 35.43 -40.54 18.45
N ILE A 496 34.93 -41.78 18.35
CA ILE A 496 35.50 -42.95 19.06
C ILE A 496 36.64 -43.61 18.28
N LYS A 497 37.22 -42.91 17.29
CA LYS A 497 38.37 -43.33 16.48
C LYS A 497 38.11 -44.58 15.63
N ALA A 498 36.87 -44.78 15.18
CA ALA A 498 36.45 -45.83 14.26
C ALA A 498 35.85 -45.23 12.98
N ASN A 499 35.98 -45.91 11.85
CA ASN A 499 35.29 -45.50 10.62
C ASN A 499 33.94 -46.23 10.49
N ALA A 500 32.95 -45.57 9.91
CA ALA A 500 31.64 -46.15 9.63
C ALA A 500 31.28 -46.01 8.13
N PRO A 501 31.99 -46.74 7.25
CA PRO A 501 31.82 -46.59 5.80
C PRO A 501 30.40 -46.90 5.32
N LEU A 502 29.69 -47.81 5.99
CA LEU A 502 28.29 -48.12 5.70
C LEU A 502 27.35 -46.95 6.05
N ALA A 503 27.58 -46.25 7.15
CA ALA A 503 26.79 -45.08 7.53
C ALA A 503 27.07 -43.90 6.58
N GLN A 504 28.34 -43.71 6.19
CA GLN A 504 28.73 -42.70 5.20
C GLN A 504 28.12 -42.99 3.83
N GLN A 505 28.10 -44.25 3.39
CA GLN A 505 27.43 -44.64 2.14
C GLN A 505 25.91 -44.45 2.23
N ALA A 506 25.28 -44.84 3.34
CA ALA A 506 23.84 -44.63 3.52
C ALA A 506 23.47 -43.14 3.56
N ALA A 507 24.35 -42.26 4.07
CA ALA A 507 24.17 -40.82 4.00
C ALA A 507 24.24 -40.30 2.56
N MET A 508 25.21 -40.78 1.76
CA MET A 508 25.32 -40.47 0.33
C MET A 508 24.07 -40.90 -0.44
N ASP A 509 23.64 -42.14 -0.27
CA ASP A 509 22.46 -42.68 -0.96
C ASP A 509 21.18 -41.88 -0.62
N ALA A 510 21.06 -41.40 0.62
CA ALA A 510 19.97 -40.54 1.05
C ALA A 510 20.05 -39.12 0.44
N LEU A 511 21.25 -38.52 0.35
CA LEU A 511 21.45 -37.24 -0.33
C LEU A 511 21.10 -37.34 -1.83
N ASP A 512 21.56 -38.39 -2.52
CA ASP A 512 21.26 -38.63 -3.93
C ASP A 512 19.76 -38.85 -4.16
N LYS A 513 19.11 -39.62 -3.29
CA LYS A 513 17.67 -39.83 -3.34
C LYS A 513 16.88 -38.54 -3.10
N ALA A 514 17.34 -37.68 -2.18
CA ALA A 514 16.74 -36.37 -1.96
C ALA A 514 16.89 -35.47 -3.21
N ALA A 515 18.06 -35.49 -3.86
CA ALA A 515 18.26 -34.78 -5.13
C ALA A 515 17.32 -35.27 -6.23
N GLN A 516 17.15 -36.58 -6.39
CA GLN A 516 16.19 -37.16 -7.34
C GLN A 516 14.73 -36.77 -7.06
N GLN A 517 14.34 -36.70 -5.79
CA GLN A 517 13.00 -36.26 -5.39
C GLN A 517 12.77 -34.78 -5.73
N ILE A 518 13.80 -33.93 -5.52
CA ILE A 518 13.76 -32.52 -5.92
C ILE A 518 13.68 -32.39 -7.44
N ASP A 519 14.45 -33.19 -8.20
CA ASP A 519 14.40 -33.21 -9.67
C ASP A 519 13.03 -33.58 -10.22
N SER A 520 12.37 -34.58 -9.63
CA SER A 520 11.02 -34.96 -10.01
C SER A 520 10.03 -33.81 -9.82
N GLN A 521 10.16 -33.05 -8.73
CA GLN A 521 9.32 -31.87 -8.48
C GLN A 521 9.64 -30.72 -9.42
N ILE A 522 10.92 -30.47 -9.71
CA ILE A 522 11.36 -29.48 -10.71
C ILE A 522 10.73 -29.81 -12.07
N ALA A 523 10.84 -31.06 -12.53
CA ALA A 523 10.28 -31.49 -13.80
C ALA A 523 8.75 -31.31 -13.86
N LYS A 524 8.04 -31.59 -12.75
CA LYS A 524 6.60 -31.35 -12.65
C LYS A 524 6.25 -29.86 -12.78
N LEU A 525 7.00 -28.99 -12.10
CA LEU A 525 6.79 -27.55 -12.16
C LEU A 525 7.18 -26.96 -13.52
N GLU A 526 8.24 -27.44 -14.16
CA GLU A 526 8.61 -27.03 -15.52
C GLU A 526 7.54 -27.41 -16.53
N LYS A 527 7.00 -28.63 -16.43
CA LYS A 527 5.86 -29.05 -17.23
C LYS A 527 4.63 -28.17 -16.98
N SER A 528 4.35 -27.85 -15.71
CA SER A 528 3.23 -26.94 -15.36
C SER A 528 3.41 -25.55 -15.97
N LYS A 529 4.64 -25.03 -16.03
CA LYS A 529 4.96 -23.76 -16.70
C LYS A 529 4.77 -23.82 -18.22
N GLU A 530 5.18 -24.93 -18.84
CA GLU A 530 4.96 -25.16 -20.28
C GLU A 530 3.45 -25.27 -20.60
N ASP A 531 2.70 -25.99 -19.77
CA ASP A 531 1.25 -26.17 -19.91
C ASP A 531 0.52 -24.84 -19.75
N ILE A 532 0.93 -23.95 -18.82
CA ILE A 532 0.40 -22.58 -18.73
C ILE A 532 0.65 -21.80 -20.03
N ALA A 533 1.84 -21.91 -20.63
CA ALA A 533 2.14 -21.21 -21.88
C ALA A 533 1.30 -21.73 -23.06
N LYS A 534 1.01 -23.05 -23.10
CA LYS A 534 0.09 -23.65 -24.08
C LYS A 534 -1.35 -23.17 -23.85
N LEU A 535 -1.80 -23.16 -22.60
CA LEU A 535 -3.14 -22.71 -22.21
C LEU A 535 -3.35 -21.20 -22.46
N ASP A 536 -2.32 -20.36 -22.28
CA ASP A 536 -2.39 -18.93 -22.60
C ASP A 536 -2.58 -18.69 -24.11
N LYS A 537 -1.85 -19.44 -24.94
CA LYS A 537 -2.04 -19.42 -26.40
C LYS A 537 -3.45 -19.87 -26.79
N LEU A 538 -3.91 -20.99 -26.23
CA LEU A 538 -5.25 -21.51 -26.47
C LEU A 538 -6.34 -20.52 -26.03
N SER A 539 -6.18 -19.87 -24.87
CA SER A 539 -7.11 -18.84 -24.38
C SER A 539 -7.23 -17.66 -25.35
N LYS A 540 -6.10 -17.21 -25.92
CA LYS A 540 -6.08 -16.15 -26.96
C LYS A 540 -6.75 -16.60 -28.25
N GLU A 541 -6.55 -17.85 -28.67
CA GLU A 541 -7.21 -18.41 -29.84
C GLU A 541 -8.73 -18.51 -29.64
N ILE A 542 -9.18 -19.00 -28.48
CA ILE A 542 -10.60 -19.03 -28.12
C ILE A 542 -11.19 -17.60 -28.11
N GLY A 543 -10.46 -16.62 -27.56
CA GLY A 543 -10.87 -15.21 -27.60
C GLY A 543 -11.10 -14.69 -29.04
N LYS A 544 -10.22 -15.04 -29.98
CA LYS A 544 -10.40 -14.72 -31.41
C LYS A 544 -11.60 -15.43 -32.03
N LEU A 545 -11.80 -16.71 -31.71
CA LEU A 545 -12.98 -17.48 -32.18
C LEU A 545 -14.28 -16.83 -31.69
N MET A 546 -14.31 -16.36 -30.44
CA MET A 546 -15.46 -15.67 -29.87
C MET A 546 -15.75 -14.36 -30.59
N GLN A 547 -14.73 -13.55 -30.87
CA GLN A 547 -14.90 -12.30 -31.64
C GLN A 547 -15.43 -12.57 -33.05
N GLN A 548 -14.90 -13.60 -33.74
CA GLN A 548 -15.36 -13.98 -35.08
C GLN A 548 -16.80 -14.51 -35.06
N GLN A 549 -17.14 -15.36 -34.09
CA GLN A 549 -18.50 -15.89 -33.91
C GLN A 549 -19.49 -14.77 -33.61
N GLN A 550 -19.10 -13.81 -32.78
CA GLN A 550 -19.93 -12.66 -32.46
C GLN A 550 -20.19 -11.79 -33.69
N LYS A 551 -19.16 -11.45 -34.46
CA LYS A 551 -19.31 -10.67 -35.69
C LYS A 551 -20.24 -11.37 -36.67
N LEU A 552 -20.07 -12.67 -36.83
CA LEU A 552 -20.90 -13.50 -37.70
C LEU A 552 -22.36 -13.57 -37.23
N ALA A 553 -22.59 -13.62 -35.92
CA ALA A 553 -23.93 -13.55 -35.34
C ALA A 553 -24.59 -12.18 -35.60
N MET A 554 -23.82 -11.07 -35.57
CA MET A 554 -24.33 -9.75 -35.95
C MET A 554 -24.75 -9.70 -37.42
N ASP A 555 -23.91 -10.21 -38.33
CA ASP A 555 -24.20 -10.25 -39.76
C ASP A 555 -25.44 -11.12 -40.06
N THR A 556 -25.55 -12.26 -39.36
CA THR A 556 -26.73 -13.13 -39.39
C THR A 556 -27.96 -12.40 -38.89
N ALA A 557 -27.83 -11.62 -37.81
CA ALA A 557 -28.92 -10.85 -37.27
C ALA A 557 -29.39 -9.74 -38.21
N LYS A 558 -28.47 -9.03 -38.86
CA LYS A 558 -28.79 -8.01 -39.87
C LYS A 558 -29.45 -8.64 -41.11
N ALA A 559 -29.08 -9.86 -41.48
CA ALA A 559 -29.69 -10.59 -42.61
C ALA A 559 -31.12 -11.06 -42.31
N ALA A 560 -31.38 -11.55 -41.10
CA ALA A 560 -32.70 -12.08 -40.71
C ALA A 560 -33.82 -11.03 -40.65
N GLU A 561 -33.50 -9.74 -40.52
CA GLU A 561 -34.49 -8.65 -40.50
C GLU A 561 -34.81 -8.09 -41.90
N LYS A 562 -34.14 -8.55 -42.97
CA LYS A 562 -34.39 -8.08 -44.34
C LYS A 562 -35.58 -8.83 -45.00
N PRO A 563 -36.49 -8.14 -45.70
CA PRO A 563 -37.74 -8.72 -46.21
C PRO A 563 -37.58 -9.79 -47.30
N GLU A 564 -36.39 -9.93 -47.90
CA GLU A 564 -36.16 -10.94 -48.95
C GLU A 564 -35.53 -12.26 -48.45
N ASN A 565 -35.13 -12.39 -47.17
CA ASN A 565 -34.54 -13.59 -46.54
C ASN A 565 -33.77 -14.52 -47.52
N LYS A 566 -32.90 -13.94 -48.37
CA LYS A 566 -32.12 -14.70 -49.35
C LYS A 566 -31.05 -15.48 -48.61
N THR A 567 -30.71 -16.68 -49.11
CA THR A 567 -29.56 -17.45 -48.63
C THR A 567 -28.35 -16.53 -48.50
N ALA A 568 -27.64 -16.62 -47.38
CA ALA A 568 -26.41 -15.87 -47.12
C ALA A 568 -25.20 -16.82 -47.27
N PRO A 569 -24.87 -17.25 -48.51
CA PRO A 569 -23.87 -18.29 -48.75
C PRO A 569 -22.48 -17.90 -48.23
N GLN A 570 -22.20 -16.61 -48.10
CA GLN A 570 -20.96 -16.14 -47.49
C GLN A 570 -20.95 -16.35 -45.97
N THR A 571 -22.01 -15.95 -45.26
CA THR A 571 -22.18 -16.16 -43.82
C THR A 571 -22.15 -17.66 -43.46
N ALA A 572 -22.73 -18.51 -44.29
CA ALA A 572 -22.65 -19.97 -44.13
C ALA A 572 -21.23 -20.53 -44.30
N LYS A 573 -20.47 -20.02 -45.29
CA LYS A 573 -19.06 -20.41 -45.49
C LYS A 573 -18.19 -19.96 -44.32
N ASP A 574 -18.37 -18.72 -43.87
CA ASP A 574 -17.64 -18.15 -42.74
C ASP A 574 -17.95 -18.91 -41.44
N GLN A 575 -19.22 -19.33 -41.24
CA GLN A 575 -19.62 -20.21 -40.12
C GLN A 575 -18.91 -21.57 -40.17
N GLY A 576 -18.76 -22.15 -41.37
CA GLY A 576 -18.06 -23.42 -41.56
C GLY A 576 -16.56 -23.32 -41.32
N ALA A 577 -15.92 -22.24 -41.77
CA ALA A 577 -14.51 -21.98 -41.51
C ALA A 577 -14.26 -21.83 -40.00
N LEU A 578 -15.16 -21.14 -39.30
CA LEU A 578 -15.08 -20.97 -37.85
C LEU A 578 -15.25 -22.28 -37.08
N ALA A 579 -16.13 -23.18 -37.54
CA ALA A 579 -16.25 -24.52 -36.99
C ALA A 579 -14.96 -25.35 -37.18
N GLN A 580 -14.24 -25.18 -38.30
CA GLN A 580 -12.96 -25.83 -38.54
C GLN A 580 -11.85 -25.30 -37.63
N GLN A 581 -11.77 -23.98 -37.44
CA GLN A 581 -10.82 -23.37 -36.50
C GLN A 581 -11.10 -23.81 -35.05
N THR A 582 -12.38 -23.96 -34.69
CA THR A 582 -12.79 -24.47 -33.38
C THR A 582 -12.39 -25.93 -33.18
N GLU A 583 -12.41 -26.77 -34.24
CA GLU A 583 -11.88 -28.14 -34.17
C GLU A 583 -10.36 -28.18 -34.02
N ALA A 584 -9.63 -27.24 -34.63
CA ALA A 584 -8.18 -27.11 -34.42
C ALA A 584 -7.88 -26.77 -32.95
N ALA A 585 -8.52 -25.74 -32.40
CA ALA A 585 -8.38 -25.36 -30.99
C ALA A 585 -8.77 -26.49 -30.02
N LYS A 586 -9.81 -27.28 -30.36
CA LYS A 586 -10.19 -28.48 -29.60
C LYS A 586 -9.06 -29.51 -29.57
N ASN A 587 -8.39 -29.75 -30.69
CA ASN A 587 -7.30 -30.72 -30.75
C ASN A 587 -6.12 -30.27 -29.90
N ASP A 588 -5.78 -28.98 -29.91
CA ASP A 588 -4.74 -28.41 -29.07
C ASP A 588 -5.10 -28.45 -27.57
N ALA A 589 -6.39 -28.37 -27.23
CA ALA A 589 -6.89 -28.46 -25.87
C ALA A 589 -6.85 -29.89 -25.28
N LYS A 590 -6.89 -30.95 -26.09
CA LYS A 590 -7.09 -32.35 -25.62
C LYS A 590 -6.10 -32.80 -24.55
N GLU A 591 -4.83 -32.44 -24.69
CA GLU A 591 -3.78 -32.89 -23.76
C GLU A 591 -3.70 -32.03 -22.49
N VAL A 592 -3.98 -30.74 -22.59
CA VAL A 592 -3.75 -29.76 -21.51
C VAL A 592 -5.03 -29.38 -20.74
N SER A 593 -6.19 -29.48 -21.38
CA SER A 593 -7.51 -29.22 -20.78
C SER A 593 -8.63 -30.03 -21.47
N PRO A 594 -8.89 -31.27 -21.02
CA PRO A 594 -9.94 -32.12 -21.57
C PRO A 594 -11.35 -31.52 -21.48
N GLU A 595 -11.61 -30.76 -20.41
CA GLU A 595 -12.87 -30.04 -20.22
C GLU A 595 -13.06 -28.95 -21.29
N ALA A 596 -12.03 -28.14 -21.56
CA ALA A 596 -12.06 -27.17 -22.64
C ALA A 596 -12.23 -27.84 -24.01
N ALA A 597 -11.58 -28.99 -24.24
CA ALA A 597 -11.73 -29.74 -25.48
C ALA A 597 -13.17 -30.26 -25.69
N SER A 598 -13.87 -30.64 -24.61
CA SER A 598 -15.28 -31.04 -24.65
C SER A 598 -16.18 -29.87 -25.05
N GLU A 599 -16.01 -28.73 -24.39
CA GLU A 599 -16.77 -27.50 -24.66
C GLU A 599 -16.53 -26.97 -26.08
N LEU A 600 -15.28 -27.00 -26.57
CA LEU A 600 -14.97 -26.65 -27.97
C LEU A 600 -15.60 -27.63 -28.97
N GLY A 601 -15.75 -28.91 -28.59
CA GLY A 601 -16.50 -29.89 -29.38
C GLY A 601 -17.96 -29.52 -29.53
N ALA A 602 -18.63 -29.20 -28.42
CA ALA A 602 -20.02 -28.76 -28.42
C ALA A 602 -20.19 -27.42 -29.17
N ALA A 603 -19.25 -26.48 -29.02
CA ALA A 603 -19.25 -25.22 -29.76
C ALA A 603 -19.21 -25.47 -31.27
N LYS A 604 -18.32 -26.35 -31.74
CA LYS A 604 -18.22 -26.73 -33.15
C LYS A 604 -19.52 -27.36 -33.66
N GLU A 605 -20.12 -28.29 -32.93
CA GLU A 605 -21.37 -28.95 -33.36
C GLU A 605 -22.49 -27.93 -33.57
N ASN A 606 -22.62 -26.98 -32.65
CA ASN A 606 -23.56 -25.87 -32.78
C ASN A 606 -23.22 -24.93 -33.95
N MET A 607 -21.93 -24.66 -34.21
CA MET A 607 -21.53 -23.92 -35.42
C MET A 607 -21.87 -24.67 -36.72
N GLN A 608 -21.79 -26.00 -36.73
CA GLN A 608 -22.19 -26.81 -37.89
C GLN A 608 -23.71 -26.81 -38.10
N ALA A 609 -24.49 -26.86 -37.03
CA ALA A 609 -25.94 -26.70 -37.07
C ALA A 609 -26.33 -25.31 -37.60
N ALA A 610 -25.70 -24.25 -37.09
CA ALA A 610 -25.87 -22.88 -37.57
C ALA A 610 -25.55 -22.78 -39.07
N LYS A 611 -24.44 -23.38 -39.52
CA LYS A 611 -24.08 -23.43 -40.95
C LYS A 611 -25.18 -24.07 -41.78
N ALA A 612 -25.69 -25.24 -41.38
CA ALA A 612 -26.74 -25.94 -42.10
C ALA A 612 -28.03 -25.10 -42.19
N ASN A 613 -28.33 -24.31 -41.15
CA ASN A 613 -29.46 -23.38 -41.15
C ASN A 613 -29.21 -22.14 -42.03
N LEU A 614 -27.98 -21.64 -42.12
CA LEU A 614 -27.58 -20.52 -43.00
C LEU A 614 -27.49 -20.89 -44.49
N GLU A 615 -27.23 -22.16 -44.80
CA GLU A 615 -27.32 -22.70 -46.17
C GLU A 615 -28.77 -22.74 -46.67
N ARG A 616 -29.73 -22.69 -45.74
CA ARG A 616 -31.16 -22.50 -46.01
C ARG A 616 -31.49 -21.01 -45.94
N PRO A 617 -32.53 -20.52 -46.64
CA PRO A 617 -32.99 -19.12 -46.55
C PRO A 617 -33.74 -18.87 -45.22
N ASP A 618 -33.13 -19.22 -44.08
CA ASP A 618 -33.72 -19.12 -42.74
C ASP A 618 -32.67 -18.69 -41.71
N ALA A 619 -32.17 -17.45 -41.87
CA ALA A 619 -31.17 -16.86 -40.98
C ALA A 619 -31.66 -16.74 -39.52
N ALA A 620 -32.98 -16.72 -39.29
CA ALA A 620 -33.56 -16.68 -37.95
C ALA A 620 -33.32 -17.98 -37.17
N LYS A 621 -33.36 -19.15 -37.83
CA LYS A 621 -33.10 -20.44 -37.20
C LYS A 621 -31.63 -20.70 -36.88
N ALA A 622 -30.70 -20.00 -37.51
CA ALA A 622 -29.27 -20.12 -37.20
C ALA A 622 -28.86 -19.37 -35.92
N ARG A 623 -29.63 -18.35 -35.50
CA ARG A 623 -29.30 -17.51 -34.34
C ARG A 623 -29.20 -18.28 -33.01
N PRO A 624 -30.12 -19.21 -32.66
CA PRO A 624 -30.00 -20.00 -31.43
C PRO A 624 -28.73 -20.86 -31.40
N ASP A 625 -28.44 -21.57 -32.49
CA ASP A 625 -27.23 -22.39 -32.62
C ASP A 625 -25.95 -21.54 -32.49
N GLN A 626 -25.94 -20.34 -33.09
CA GLN A 626 -24.82 -19.40 -32.94
C GLN A 626 -24.63 -18.90 -31.51
N ALA A 627 -25.71 -18.73 -30.76
CA ALA A 627 -25.68 -18.32 -29.36
C ALA A 627 -25.19 -19.45 -28.44
N GLU A 628 -25.63 -20.69 -28.68
CA GLU A 628 -25.12 -21.85 -27.94
C GLU A 628 -23.64 -22.11 -28.26
N ALA A 629 -23.22 -21.92 -29.52
CA ALA A 629 -21.80 -21.98 -29.89
C ALA A 629 -20.96 -20.95 -29.11
N MET A 630 -21.45 -19.71 -28.98
CA MET A 630 -20.80 -18.68 -28.15
C MET A 630 -20.73 -19.10 -26.68
N ALA A 631 -21.82 -19.61 -26.12
CA ALA A 631 -21.86 -20.06 -24.73
C ALA A 631 -20.81 -21.16 -24.46
N ASN A 632 -20.69 -22.13 -25.37
CA ASN A 632 -19.70 -23.21 -25.27
C ASN A 632 -18.26 -22.69 -25.45
N LEU A 633 -18.00 -21.71 -26.32
CA LEU A 633 -16.68 -21.06 -26.41
C LEU A 633 -16.29 -20.36 -25.10
N HIS A 634 -17.25 -19.71 -24.43
CA HIS A 634 -17.01 -19.10 -23.12
C HIS A 634 -16.74 -20.14 -22.04
N SER A 635 -17.48 -21.24 -22.02
CA SER A 635 -17.25 -22.37 -21.11
C SER A 635 -15.85 -22.97 -21.32
N ALA A 636 -15.45 -23.16 -22.58
CA ALA A 636 -14.10 -23.62 -22.93
C ALA A 636 -13.02 -22.68 -22.40
N LYS A 637 -13.18 -21.37 -22.63
CA LYS A 637 -12.23 -20.36 -22.17
C LYS A 637 -12.11 -20.34 -20.64
N LYS A 638 -13.24 -20.45 -19.95
CA LYS A 638 -13.29 -20.55 -18.49
C LYS A 638 -12.55 -21.79 -17.99
N ALA A 639 -12.75 -22.95 -18.62
CA ALA A 639 -12.04 -24.18 -18.26
C ALA A 639 -10.51 -24.03 -18.46
N VAL A 640 -10.07 -23.38 -19.54
CA VAL A 640 -8.66 -23.04 -19.77
C VAL A 640 -8.11 -22.13 -18.68
N GLU A 641 -8.81 -21.04 -18.34
CA GLU A 641 -8.41 -20.08 -17.31
C GLU A 641 -8.34 -20.70 -15.91
N GLN A 642 -9.32 -21.54 -15.55
CA GLN A 642 -9.30 -22.29 -14.29
C GLN A 642 -8.10 -23.24 -14.23
N LYS A 643 -7.77 -23.91 -15.33
CA LYS A 643 -6.61 -24.79 -15.40
C LYS A 643 -5.29 -24.03 -15.27
N MET A 644 -5.17 -22.87 -15.93
CA MET A 644 -4.01 -21.98 -15.75
C MET A 644 -3.86 -21.55 -14.30
N GLN A 645 -4.95 -21.19 -13.62
CA GLN A 645 -4.91 -20.78 -12.22
C GLN A 645 -4.49 -21.92 -11.30
N GLN A 646 -4.98 -23.14 -11.54
CA GLN A 646 -4.55 -24.34 -10.79
C GLN A 646 -3.04 -24.56 -10.94
N LEU A 647 -2.52 -24.51 -12.18
CA LEU A 647 -1.09 -24.69 -12.46
C LEU A 647 -0.24 -23.54 -11.88
N ALA A 648 -0.73 -22.30 -11.91
CA ALA A 648 -0.06 -21.15 -11.31
C ALA A 648 0.03 -21.28 -9.78
N ASN A 649 -1.04 -21.75 -9.14
CA ASN A 649 -1.04 -22.07 -7.71
C ASN A 649 -0.06 -23.20 -7.36
N GLU A 650 0.06 -24.22 -8.21
CA GLU A 650 1.07 -25.28 -8.07
C GLU A 650 2.50 -24.69 -8.12
N LEU A 651 2.76 -23.79 -9.07
CA LEU A 651 4.02 -23.03 -9.18
C LEU A 651 4.28 -22.05 -8.02
N GLY A 652 3.27 -21.80 -7.17
CA GLY A 652 3.38 -20.84 -6.08
C GLY A 652 3.41 -19.39 -6.56
N GLN A 653 2.99 -19.14 -7.80
CA GLN A 653 2.83 -17.80 -8.32
C GLN A 653 1.64 -17.14 -7.61
N PRO A 654 1.76 -15.90 -7.14
CA PRO A 654 0.60 -15.17 -6.64
C PRO A 654 -0.44 -15.05 -7.75
N THR A 655 -1.72 -15.04 -7.36
CA THR A 655 -2.80 -14.57 -8.24
C THR A 655 -2.37 -13.23 -8.85
N PRO A 656 -2.39 -13.08 -10.18
CA PRO A 656 -2.06 -11.82 -10.82
C PRO A 656 -2.88 -10.69 -10.18
N ASP A 657 -2.22 -9.58 -9.85
CA ASP A 657 -2.91 -8.38 -9.42
C ASP A 657 -3.73 -7.87 -10.61
N ASN A 658 -5.03 -8.20 -10.59
CA ASN A 658 -5.95 -7.87 -11.67
C ASN A 658 -6.48 -6.44 -11.57
N THR A 659 -6.01 -5.63 -10.61
CA THR A 659 -6.48 -4.26 -10.39
C THR A 659 -6.36 -3.38 -11.65
N PRO A 660 -5.27 -3.41 -12.43
CA PRO A 660 -5.16 -2.65 -13.68
C PRO A 660 -6.14 -3.14 -14.76
N GLN A 661 -6.37 -4.45 -14.84
CA GLN A 661 -7.34 -5.05 -15.75
C GLN A 661 -8.79 -4.69 -15.37
N LEU A 662 -9.13 -4.76 -14.08
CA LEU A 662 -10.44 -4.41 -13.54
C LEU A 662 -10.75 -2.92 -13.74
N ALA A 663 -9.75 -2.04 -13.59
CA ALA A 663 -9.88 -0.61 -13.89
C ALA A 663 -10.21 -0.37 -15.37
N ARG A 664 -9.46 -0.98 -16.28
CA ARG A 664 -9.72 -0.90 -17.74
C ARG A 664 -11.08 -1.47 -18.12
N ALA A 665 -11.48 -2.58 -17.52
CA ALA A 665 -12.80 -3.16 -17.73
C ALA A 665 -13.90 -2.21 -17.26
N SER A 666 -13.74 -1.59 -16.08
CA SER A 666 -14.70 -0.60 -15.56
C SER A 666 -14.84 0.62 -16.48
N GLU A 667 -13.72 1.15 -16.98
CA GLU A 667 -13.71 2.28 -17.92
C GLU A 667 -14.44 1.93 -19.23
N THR A 668 -14.17 0.73 -19.76
CA THR A 668 -14.77 0.24 -21.00
C THR A 668 -16.29 0.04 -20.84
N VAL A 669 -16.74 -0.49 -19.70
CA VAL A 669 -18.18 -0.62 -19.38
C VAL A 669 -18.85 0.76 -19.26
N ALA A 670 -18.18 1.73 -18.64
CA ALA A 670 -18.69 3.10 -18.56
C ALA A 670 -18.81 3.76 -19.94
N ALA A 671 -17.82 3.57 -20.82
CA ALA A 671 -17.86 4.07 -22.20
C ALA A 671 -19.00 3.43 -23.00
N ALA A 672 -19.20 2.11 -22.89
CA ALA A 672 -20.32 1.42 -23.52
C ALA A 672 -21.68 1.94 -23.00
N GLN A 673 -21.80 2.18 -21.69
CA GLN A 673 -23.00 2.77 -21.10
C GLN A 673 -23.33 4.16 -21.66
N GLN A 674 -22.31 4.99 -21.94
CA GLN A 674 -22.51 6.29 -22.59
C GLN A 674 -23.05 6.12 -24.01
N GLN A 675 -22.54 5.16 -24.78
CA GLN A 675 -23.03 4.87 -26.12
C GLN A 675 -24.50 4.42 -26.11
N VAL A 676 -24.88 3.55 -25.16
CA VAL A 676 -26.29 3.13 -24.99
C VAL A 676 -27.19 4.31 -24.65
N ASN A 677 -26.76 5.21 -23.77
CA ASN A 677 -27.52 6.41 -23.42
C ASN A 677 -27.69 7.34 -24.64
N GLN A 678 -26.67 7.48 -25.48
CA GLN A 678 -26.77 8.24 -26.74
C GLN A 678 -27.74 7.59 -27.73
N ALA A 679 -27.77 6.26 -27.80
CA ALA A 679 -28.74 5.53 -28.62
C ALA A 679 -30.17 5.73 -28.11
N LEU A 680 -30.38 5.58 -26.80
CA LEU A 680 -31.67 5.79 -26.14
C LEU A 680 -32.18 7.21 -26.38
N ALA A 681 -31.34 8.24 -26.23
CA ALA A 681 -31.73 9.62 -26.54
C ALA A 681 -32.13 9.86 -28.01
N LYS A 682 -31.59 9.05 -28.95
CA LYS A 682 -31.99 9.08 -30.37
C LYS A 682 -33.26 8.29 -30.65
N LEU A 683 -33.52 7.22 -29.87
CA LEU A 683 -34.73 6.42 -29.92
C LEU A 683 -35.92 7.07 -29.20
N ASP A 684 -35.64 7.95 -28.23
CA ASP A 684 -36.61 8.68 -27.39
C ASP A 684 -37.09 10.01 -28.02
N GLN A 685 -36.73 10.30 -29.28
CA GLN A 685 -37.29 11.46 -29.98
C GLN A 685 -38.81 11.31 -30.19
N PRO A 686 -39.58 12.39 -30.03
CA PRO A 686 -40.88 12.31 -29.39
C PRO A 686 -41.92 11.62 -30.28
N ALA A 687 -42.38 10.46 -29.80
CA ALA A 687 -43.60 9.79 -30.25
C ALA A 687 -44.86 10.71 -30.22
N GLY A 688 -44.78 11.88 -29.58
CA GLY A 688 -45.83 12.90 -29.60
C GLY A 688 -45.78 13.90 -30.76
N LEU A 689 -44.69 13.98 -31.53
CA LEU A 689 -44.62 14.88 -32.70
C LEU A 689 -45.49 14.37 -33.84
N GLU A 690 -45.57 13.05 -34.04
CA GLU A 690 -46.46 12.43 -35.03
C GLU A 690 -47.94 12.69 -34.69
N ASP A 691 -48.32 12.51 -33.43
CA ASP A 691 -49.67 12.82 -32.95
C ASP A 691 -49.98 14.32 -33.02
N LEU A 692 -49.00 15.18 -32.72
CA LEU A 692 -49.13 16.63 -32.86
C LEU A 692 -49.30 17.04 -34.33
N LEU A 693 -48.51 16.47 -35.25
CA LEU A 693 -48.62 16.72 -36.69
C LEU A 693 -49.96 16.23 -37.23
N LYS A 694 -50.43 15.06 -36.77
CA LYS A 694 -51.75 14.52 -37.09
C LYS A 694 -52.86 15.44 -36.58
N GLN A 695 -52.78 15.90 -35.33
CA GLN A 695 -53.75 16.84 -34.75
C GLN A 695 -53.77 18.17 -35.53
N LYS A 696 -52.61 18.72 -35.84
CA LYS A 696 -52.48 19.96 -36.65
C LYS A 696 -53.06 19.77 -38.05
N GLN A 697 -52.84 18.62 -38.66
CA GLN A 697 -53.39 18.30 -39.98
C GLN A 697 -54.92 18.16 -39.94
N GLN A 698 -55.48 17.59 -38.86
CA GLN A 698 -56.94 17.53 -38.63
C GLN A 698 -57.57 18.90 -38.39
N GLU A 699 -56.89 19.79 -37.65
CA GLU A 699 -57.32 21.18 -37.43
C GLU A 699 -57.41 21.94 -38.76
N ILE A 700 -56.42 21.78 -39.65
CA ILE A 700 -56.42 22.39 -40.98
C ILE A 700 -57.57 21.83 -41.83
N ALA A 701 -57.79 20.51 -41.82
CA ALA A 701 -58.91 19.88 -42.52
C ALA A 701 -60.29 20.39 -42.02
N ALA A 702 -60.46 20.56 -40.71
CA ALA A 702 -61.69 21.08 -40.12
C ALA A 702 -61.93 22.55 -40.51
N ALA A 703 -60.89 23.39 -40.44
CA ALA A 703 -60.98 24.80 -40.84
C ALA A 703 -61.27 24.96 -42.35
N LEU A 704 -60.69 24.10 -43.18
CA LEU A 704 -61.00 24.01 -44.61
C LEU A 704 -62.45 23.56 -44.86
N GLY A 705 -62.99 22.68 -44.02
CA GLY A 705 -64.39 22.26 -44.06
C GLY A 705 -65.38 23.39 -43.82
N GLU A 706 -65.12 24.23 -42.82
CA GLU A 706 -65.93 25.42 -42.53
C GLU A 706 -65.83 26.45 -43.69
N LYS A 707 -64.65 26.63 -44.28
CA LYS A 707 -64.48 27.48 -45.47
C LYS A 707 -65.18 26.93 -46.71
N ALA A 708 -65.16 25.62 -46.92
CA ALA A 708 -65.87 24.97 -48.03
C ALA A 708 -67.40 25.11 -47.91
N ARG A 709 -67.94 25.13 -46.68
CA ARG A 709 -69.37 25.42 -46.43
C ARG A 709 -69.73 26.88 -46.71
N ALA A 710 -68.85 27.81 -46.39
CA ALA A 710 -69.02 29.23 -46.69
C ALA A 710 -68.83 29.56 -48.18
N LEU A 711 -68.05 28.76 -48.91
CA LEU A 711 -67.73 28.90 -50.33
C LEU A 711 -68.08 27.61 -51.11
N PRO A 712 -69.36 27.24 -51.22
CA PRO A 712 -69.78 25.95 -51.80
C PRO A 712 -69.48 25.81 -53.31
N GLN A 713 -69.12 26.90 -54.00
CA GLN A 713 -68.77 26.92 -55.42
C GLN A 713 -67.26 26.82 -55.69
N SER A 714 -66.40 26.91 -54.67
CA SER A 714 -64.94 26.84 -54.88
C SER A 714 -64.44 25.39 -54.87
N LYS A 715 -64.30 24.80 -56.06
CA LYS A 715 -63.65 23.48 -56.24
C LYS A 715 -62.27 23.38 -55.57
N PRO A 716 -61.38 24.40 -55.65
CA PRO A 716 -60.05 24.32 -55.05
C PRO A 716 -60.05 24.15 -53.51
N VAL A 717 -61.01 24.76 -52.80
CA VAL A 717 -61.12 24.63 -51.33
C VAL A 717 -61.64 23.24 -50.94
N ALA A 718 -62.55 22.67 -51.73
CA ALA A 718 -63.06 21.31 -51.50
C ALA A 718 -61.98 20.24 -51.73
N GLU A 719 -61.15 20.42 -52.77
CA GLU A 719 -60.00 19.54 -53.05
C GLU A 719 -58.92 19.65 -51.97
N ALA A 720 -58.63 20.88 -51.49
CA ALA A 720 -57.70 21.10 -50.40
C ALA A 720 -58.14 20.40 -49.10
N LYS A 721 -59.43 20.46 -48.78
CA LYS A 721 -60.03 19.74 -47.63
C LYS A 721 -59.83 18.24 -47.73
N ALA A 722 -60.18 17.64 -48.86
CA ALA A 722 -60.09 16.19 -49.06
C ALA A 722 -58.63 15.69 -48.97
N ALA A 723 -57.69 16.46 -49.51
CA ALA A 723 -56.26 16.16 -49.41
C ALA A 723 -55.73 16.31 -47.98
N ALA A 724 -56.18 17.32 -47.22
CA ALA A 724 -55.82 17.50 -45.82
C ALA A 724 -56.34 16.35 -44.92
N GLU A 725 -57.56 15.85 -45.19
CA GLU A 725 -58.14 14.68 -44.48
C GLU A 725 -57.35 13.40 -44.77
N LYS A 726 -57.00 13.16 -46.04
CA LYS A 726 -56.16 12.02 -46.42
C LYS A 726 -54.75 12.10 -45.82
N ALA A 727 -54.15 13.29 -45.76
CA ALA A 727 -52.87 13.49 -45.10
C ALA A 727 -52.92 13.09 -43.61
N ALA A 728 -53.98 13.48 -42.90
CA ALA A 728 -54.17 13.09 -41.50
C ALA A 728 -54.39 11.56 -41.34
N GLU A 729 -55.07 10.92 -42.30
CA GLU A 729 -55.24 9.46 -42.32
C GLU A 729 -53.91 8.72 -42.55
N GLN A 730 -53.07 9.21 -43.47
CA GLN A 730 -51.75 8.63 -43.76
C GLN A 730 -50.76 8.83 -42.61
N LEU A 731 -50.78 9.99 -41.94
CA LEU A 731 -50.04 10.18 -40.69
C LEU A 731 -50.48 9.17 -39.63
N GLY A 732 -51.77 8.88 -39.52
CA GLY A 732 -52.29 7.84 -38.61
C GLY A 732 -51.88 6.41 -38.96
N LYS A 733 -51.44 6.16 -40.20
CA LYS A 733 -50.91 4.87 -40.69
C LYS A 733 -49.38 4.82 -40.67
N ASN A 734 -48.73 5.89 -40.18
CA ASN A 734 -47.29 6.09 -40.20
C ASN A 734 -46.67 6.07 -41.62
N ASP A 735 -47.44 6.40 -42.65
CA ASP A 735 -46.95 6.56 -44.02
C ASP A 735 -46.60 8.02 -44.27
N LEU A 736 -45.46 8.45 -43.72
CA LEU A 736 -44.99 9.83 -43.79
C LEU A 736 -44.78 10.30 -45.25
N LYS A 737 -44.38 9.40 -46.15
CA LYS A 737 -44.14 9.72 -47.57
C LYS A 737 -45.46 9.98 -48.31
N ALA A 738 -46.47 9.14 -48.09
CA ALA A 738 -47.80 9.38 -48.64
C ALA A 738 -48.46 10.62 -48.01
N ALA A 739 -48.28 10.83 -46.70
CA ALA A 739 -48.78 12.01 -45.99
C ALA A 739 -48.22 13.31 -46.57
N VAL A 740 -46.91 13.41 -46.81
CA VAL A 740 -46.27 14.56 -47.47
C VAL A 740 -46.85 14.79 -48.87
N GLY A 741 -47.11 13.73 -49.63
CA GLY A 741 -47.74 13.80 -50.95
C GLY A 741 -49.16 14.39 -50.91
N GLU A 742 -49.97 14.00 -49.93
CA GLU A 742 -51.33 14.54 -49.75
C GLU A 742 -51.30 15.98 -49.18
N MET A 743 -50.37 16.31 -48.29
CA MET A 743 -50.16 17.69 -47.81
C MET A 743 -49.76 18.65 -48.94
N ALA A 744 -48.96 18.19 -49.91
CA ALA A 744 -48.61 18.97 -51.10
C ALA A 744 -49.83 19.26 -51.98
N LYS A 745 -50.75 18.29 -52.12
CA LYS A 745 -52.02 18.48 -52.83
C LYS A 745 -52.93 19.47 -52.09
N ALA A 746 -53.00 19.39 -50.76
CA ALA A 746 -53.75 20.33 -49.93
C ALA A 746 -53.21 21.77 -50.08
N GLN A 747 -51.89 21.93 -50.08
CA GLN A 747 -51.22 23.21 -50.28
C GLN A 747 -51.50 23.80 -51.67
N LYS A 748 -51.51 22.97 -52.72
CA LYS A 748 -51.83 23.40 -54.09
C LYS A 748 -53.27 23.92 -54.20
N GLY A 749 -54.26 23.19 -53.66
CA GLY A 749 -55.66 23.64 -53.68
C GLY A 749 -55.89 24.94 -52.91
N LEU A 750 -55.14 25.16 -51.82
CA LEU A 750 -55.14 26.42 -51.07
C LEU A 750 -54.53 27.61 -51.85
N GLN A 751 -53.48 27.37 -52.64
CA GLN A 751 -52.87 28.40 -53.49
C GLN A 751 -53.79 28.80 -54.66
N GLU A 752 -54.45 27.82 -55.28
CA GLU A 752 -55.41 28.07 -56.37
C GLU A 752 -56.68 28.79 -55.88
N ALA A 753 -57.03 28.67 -54.60
CA ALA A 753 -58.14 29.38 -53.96
C ALA A 753 -57.84 30.83 -53.54
N SER A 754 -56.58 31.29 -53.63
CA SER A 754 -56.11 32.53 -53.00
C SER A 754 -56.50 33.88 -53.66
N PRO A 755 -57.02 34.01 -54.91
CA PRO A 755 -57.35 35.32 -55.47
C PRO A 755 -58.77 35.86 -55.16
N ALA A 756 -59.53 35.26 -54.25
CA ALA A 756 -60.84 35.77 -53.83
C ALA A 756 -60.79 36.35 -52.40
N GLU A 757 -60.62 37.66 -52.28
CA GLU A 757 -60.49 38.35 -50.99
C GLU A 757 -61.84 38.57 -50.27
N SER A 758 -61.88 38.35 -48.95
CA SER A 758 -62.71 39.10 -48.01
C SER A 758 -62.17 38.93 -46.58
N LYS A 759 -62.17 40.02 -45.80
CA LYS A 759 -61.71 40.06 -44.41
C LYS A 759 -62.34 38.93 -43.58
N PRO A 760 -61.56 38.16 -42.82
CA PRO A 760 -62.12 37.11 -41.98
C PRO A 760 -62.97 37.70 -40.84
N PRO A 761 -64.08 37.06 -40.45
CA PRO A 761 -64.76 37.37 -39.19
C PRO A 761 -63.79 37.14 -38.02
N ALA A 762 -63.91 37.95 -36.96
CA ALA A 762 -63.03 37.91 -35.81
C ALA A 762 -62.93 36.49 -35.22
N GLY A 763 -61.73 35.89 -35.27
CA GLY A 763 -61.42 34.60 -34.65
C GLY A 763 -61.18 33.40 -35.59
N GLN A 764 -61.33 33.53 -36.93
CA GLN A 764 -61.08 32.42 -37.87
C GLN A 764 -59.86 32.65 -38.78
N PRO A 765 -59.06 31.60 -39.08
CA PRO A 765 -57.91 31.73 -39.98
C PRO A 765 -58.34 32.01 -41.42
N SER A 766 -57.62 32.91 -42.10
CA SER A 766 -57.80 33.22 -43.52
C SER A 766 -57.23 32.11 -44.43
N LEU A 767 -57.62 32.07 -45.70
CA LEU A 767 -57.06 31.11 -46.67
C LEU A 767 -55.52 31.21 -46.79
N PRO A 768 -54.92 32.43 -46.82
CA PRO A 768 -53.46 32.56 -46.74
C PRO A 768 -52.85 32.04 -45.43
N GLN A 769 -53.55 32.18 -44.29
CA GLN A 769 -53.08 31.64 -43.01
C GLN A 769 -53.15 30.10 -42.97
N LEU A 770 -54.20 29.49 -43.53
CA LEU A 770 -54.29 28.03 -43.67
C LEU A 770 -53.24 27.49 -44.65
N ALA A 771 -52.97 28.20 -45.75
CA ALA A 771 -51.90 27.85 -46.69
C ALA A 771 -50.52 27.85 -46.01
N LYS A 772 -50.26 28.83 -45.14
CA LYS A 772 -49.03 28.89 -44.33
C LYS A 772 -48.96 27.75 -43.31
N GLN A 773 -50.04 27.52 -42.55
CA GLN A 773 -50.10 26.41 -41.59
C GLN A 773 -49.90 25.04 -42.26
N GLN A 774 -50.49 24.83 -43.43
CA GLN A 774 -50.30 23.59 -44.22
C GLN A 774 -48.86 23.43 -44.72
N ALA A 775 -48.20 24.52 -45.11
CA ALA A 775 -46.79 24.50 -45.49
C ALA A 775 -45.87 24.19 -44.30
N ASP A 776 -46.15 24.76 -43.13
CA ASP A 776 -45.37 24.52 -41.90
C ASP A 776 -45.50 23.05 -41.44
N VAL A 777 -46.71 22.49 -41.44
CA VAL A 777 -46.94 21.06 -41.10
C VAL A 777 -46.29 20.13 -42.12
N LYS A 778 -46.32 20.47 -43.41
CA LYS A 778 -45.64 19.71 -44.46
C LYS A 778 -44.12 19.73 -44.27
N ALA A 779 -43.53 20.89 -44.00
CA ALA A 779 -42.09 21.02 -43.76
C ALA A 779 -41.64 20.22 -42.52
N MET A 780 -42.43 20.23 -41.45
CA MET A 780 -42.16 19.42 -40.26
C MET A 780 -42.32 17.91 -40.53
N THR A 781 -43.30 17.52 -41.34
CA THR A 781 -43.50 16.11 -41.73
C THR A 781 -42.41 15.64 -42.68
N GLU A 782 -41.91 16.50 -43.58
CA GLU A 782 -40.75 16.24 -44.44
C GLU A 782 -39.47 16.12 -43.62
N ALA A 783 -39.26 17.00 -42.62
CA ALA A 783 -38.14 16.90 -41.69
C ALA A 783 -38.18 15.62 -40.85
N LEU A 784 -39.38 15.20 -40.42
CA LEU A 784 -39.59 13.94 -39.71
C LEU A 784 -39.36 12.72 -40.62
N ALA A 785 -39.87 12.74 -41.85
CA ALA A 785 -39.63 11.70 -42.85
C ALA A 785 -38.16 11.61 -43.27
N ALA A 786 -37.43 12.73 -43.23
CA ALA A 786 -36.00 12.80 -43.47
C ALA A 786 -35.15 12.42 -42.23
N MET A 787 -35.73 12.43 -41.03
CA MET A 787 -35.05 12.01 -39.80
C MET A 787 -34.97 10.49 -39.71
N GLN A 788 -33.85 9.94 -40.19
CA GLN A 788 -33.38 8.56 -39.99
C GLN A 788 -33.03 8.22 -38.52
N ALA A 789 -33.67 8.85 -37.54
CA ALA A 789 -33.25 8.83 -36.13
C ALA A 789 -33.13 7.39 -35.56
N THR A 790 -34.04 6.49 -35.94
CA THR A 790 -33.99 5.07 -35.55
C THR A 790 -32.78 4.34 -36.12
N GLN A 791 -32.43 4.57 -37.39
CA GLN A 791 -31.22 3.99 -38.00
C GLN A 791 -29.93 4.63 -37.45
N GLN A 792 -29.97 5.92 -37.10
CA GLN A 792 -28.85 6.63 -36.47
C GLN A 792 -28.60 6.19 -35.02
N ALA A 793 -29.57 5.54 -34.37
CA ALA A 793 -29.41 4.89 -33.07
C ALA A 793 -28.72 3.52 -33.17
N ALA A 794 -28.71 2.88 -34.35
CA ALA A 794 -28.04 1.60 -34.54
C ALA A 794 -26.51 1.71 -34.40
N LEU A 795 -25.92 2.82 -34.85
CA LEU A 795 -24.47 3.08 -34.76
C LEU A 795 -23.94 3.10 -33.30
N PRO A 796 -24.50 3.89 -32.37
CA PRO A 796 -24.05 3.85 -30.98
C PRO A 796 -24.34 2.50 -30.30
N LEU A 797 -25.40 1.77 -30.67
CA LEU A 797 -25.66 0.42 -30.15
C LEU A 797 -24.62 -0.60 -30.64
N ASP A 798 -24.28 -0.57 -31.93
CA ASP A 798 -23.19 -1.38 -32.51
C ASP A 798 -21.86 -1.03 -31.84
N SER A 799 -21.57 0.26 -31.65
CA SER A 799 -20.34 0.73 -30.98
C SER A 799 -20.25 0.26 -29.52
N ALA A 800 -21.35 0.30 -28.76
CA ALA A 800 -21.41 -0.22 -27.40
C ALA A 800 -21.12 -1.73 -27.36
N ALA A 801 -21.68 -2.50 -28.30
CA ALA A 801 -21.48 -3.94 -28.41
C ALA A 801 -20.02 -4.31 -28.78
N GLU A 802 -19.39 -3.50 -29.63
CA GLU A 802 -17.97 -3.63 -30.00
C GLU A 802 -17.04 -3.27 -28.84
N MET A 803 -17.35 -2.23 -28.05
CA MET A 803 -16.53 -1.81 -26.90
C MET A 803 -16.44 -2.90 -25.83
N ILE A 804 -17.54 -3.58 -25.52
CA ILE A 804 -17.54 -4.64 -24.51
C ILE A 804 -17.12 -6.01 -25.05
N ALA A 805 -16.98 -6.17 -26.38
CA ALA A 805 -16.61 -7.44 -26.99
C ALA A 805 -15.25 -8.00 -26.55
N PRO A 806 -14.18 -7.19 -26.44
CA PRO A 806 -12.94 -7.63 -25.82
C PRO A 806 -13.10 -8.11 -24.37
N LEU A 807 -14.02 -7.50 -23.61
CA LEU A 807 -14.26 -7.88 -22.21
C LEU A 807 -14.99 -9.21 -22.10
N THR A 808 -16.02 -9.44 -22.94
CA THR A 808 -16.73 -10.72 -22.98
C THR A 808 -15.82 -11.82 -23.54
N ALA A 809 -15.00 -11.50 -24.55
CA ALA A 809 -13.93 -12.37 -25.02
C ALA A 809 -12.83 -12.61 -23.97
N GLY A 810 -12.85 -11.89 -22.85
CA GLY A 810 -11.92 -12.00 -21.73
C GLY A 810 -10.48 -11.64 -22.10
N GLU A 811 -10.29 -10.71 -23.03
CA GLU A 811 -8.99 -10.09 -23.32
C GLU A 811 -8.53 -9.17 -22.18
N ALA A 812 -9.45 -8.75 -21.32
CA ALA A 812 -9.17 -8.02 -20.09
C ALA A 812 -8.75 -8.93 -18.92
N GLY A 813 -8.42 -10.20 -19.14
CA GLY A 813 -8.09 -11.14 -18.06
C GLY A 813 -9.32 -11.61 -17.26
N PRO A 814 -9.12 -12.29 -16.11
CA PRO A 814 -10.21 -12.90 -15.36
C PRO A 814 -11.05 -11.83 -14.66
N LEU A 815 -12.27 -11.62 -15.16
CA LEU A 815 -13.27 -10.73 -14.57
C LEU A 815 -14.12 -11.48 -13.53
N PRO A 816 -14.75 -10.77 -12.57
CA PRO A 816 -15.68 -11.38 -11.64
C PRO A 816 -16.81 -12.10 -12.39
N GLN A 817 -17.20 -13.27 -11.93
CA GLN A 817 -18.19 -14.11 -12.63
C GLN A 817 -19.52 -13.36 -12.88
N MET A 818 -19.97 -12.56 -11.90
CA MET A 818 -21.16 -11.72 -12.05
C MET A 818 -20.98 -10.64 -13.13
N ALA A 819 -19.79 -10.03 -13.22
CA ALA A 819 -19.48 -9.08 -14.28
C ALA A 819 -19.46 -9.75 -15.66
N GLN A 820 -18.85 -10.93 -15.76
CA GLN A 820 -18.76 -11.66 -17.02
C GLN A 820 -20.13 -12.09 -17.55
N GLN A 821 -21.02 -12.58 -16.68
CA GLN A 821 -22.40 -12.95 -17.04
C GLN A 821 -23.23 -11.73 -17.47
N ALA A 822 -23.12 -10.62 -16.75
CA ALA A 822 -23.82 -9.39 -17.09
C ALA A 822 -23.32 -8.81 -18.42
N LEU A 823 -22.01 -8.82 -18.68
CA LEU A 823 -21.44 -8.37 -19.95
C LEU A 823 -21.86 -9.24 -21.14
N GLN A 824 -21.94 -10.57 -20.96
CA GLN A 824 -22.47 -11.47 -21.99
C GLN A 824 -23.92 -11.13 -22.36
N LYS A 825 -24.78 -10.95 -21.35
CA LYS A 825 -26.18 -10.59 -21.59
C LYS A 825 -26.28 -9.24 -22.26
N ALA A 826 -25.59 -8.22 -21.75
CA ALA A 826 -25.52 -6.88 -22.34
C ALA A 826 -25.13 -6.95 -23.82
N GLN A 827 -24.10 -7.70 -24.16
CA GLN A 827 -23.65 -7.87 -25.54
C GLN A 827 -24.72 -8.49 -26.44
N GLN A 828 -25.42 -9.52 -25.96
CA GLN A 828 -26.48 -10.18 -26.71
C GLN A 828 -27.66 -9.23 -26.99
N VAL A 829 -28.10 -8.47 -25.99
CA VAL A 829 -29.24 -7.55 -26.14
C VAL A 829 -28.87 -6.30 -26.95
N LEU A 830 -27.63 -5.79 -26.86
CA LEU A 830 -27.14 -4.69 -27.69
C LEU A 830 -27.13 -5.05 -29.18
N THR A 831 -26.65 -6.25 -29.49
CA THR A 831 -26.62 -6.76 -30.88
C THR A 831 -28.02 -6.85 -31.46
N GLN A 832 -29.00 -7.30 -30.66
CA GLN A 832 -30.41 -7.35 -31.08
C GLN A 832 -31.01 -5.94 -31.22
N ALA A 833 -30.73 -5.04 -30.27
CA ALA A 833 -31.19 -3.65 -30.32
C ALA A 833 -30.70 -2.94 -31.59
N ALA A 834 -29.42 -3.12 -31.94
CA ALA A 834 -28.84 -2.53 -33.15
C ALA A 834 -29.44 -3.11 -34.44
N ALA A 835 -29.71 -4.42 -34.48
CA ALA A 835 -30.39 -5.04 -35.62
C ALA A 835 -31.82 -4.52 -35.81
N LEU A 836 -32.57 -4.37 -34.71
CA LEU A 836 -33.93 -3.80 -34.71
C LEU A 836 -33.95 -2.31 -35.10
N ALA A 837 -32.98 -1.54 -34.62
CA ALA A 837 -32.79 -0.13 -34.97
C ALA A 837 -32.48 0.03 -36.47
N ASN A 838 -31.59 -0.81 -37.02
CA ASN A 838 -31.30 -0.88 -38.46
C ASN A 838 -32.54 -1.27 -39.29
N ALA A 839 -33.40 -2.12 -38.74
CA ALA A 839 -34.69 -2.51 -39.34
C ALA A 839 -35.80 -1.46 -39.15
N ASN A 840 -35.47 -0.27 -38.63
CA ASN A 840 -36.39 0.84 -38.35
C ASN A 840 -37.49 0.49 -37.32
N LYS A 841 -37.25 -0.47 -36.43
CA LYS A 841 -38.19 -0.88 -35.37
C LYS A 841 -37.84 -0.19 -34.04
N ALA A 842 -38.24 1.07 -33.89
CA ALA A 842 -37.83 1.93 -32.76
C ALA A 842 -38.21 1.39 -31.38
N GLN A 843 -39.47 1.01 -31.15
CA GLN A 843 -39.91 0.55 -29.82
C GLN A 843 -39.21 -0.73 -29.31
N PRO A 844 -39.12 -1.83 -30.09
CA PRO A 844 -38.41 -3.02 -29.61
C PRO A 844 -36.89 -2.80 -29.58
N ALA A 845 -36.33 -1.89 -30.39
CA ALA A 845 -34.93 -1.48 -30.26
C ALA A 845 -34.68 -0.73 -28.94
N GLN A 846 -35.60 0.15 -28.54
CA GLN A 846 -35.55 0.88 -27.27
C GLN A 846 -35.63 -0.08 -26.08
N ALA A 847 -36.59 -1.00 -26.07
CA ALA A 847 -36.72 -1.99 -24.98
C ALA A 847 -35.44 -2.84 -24.81
N ASN A 848 -34.82 -3.27 -25.91
CA ASN A 848 -33.56 -4.03 -25.85
C ASN A 848 -32.36 -3.16 -25.43
N ALA A 849 -32.34 -1.88 -25.79
CA ALA A 849 -31.31 -0.93 -25.35
C ALA A 849 -31.43 -0.60 -23.85
N GLU A 850 -32.65 -0.53 -23.31
CA GLU A 850 -32.90 -0.38 -21.86
C GLU A 850 -32.47 -1.63 -21.09
N ALA A 851 -32.77 -2.82 -21.61
CA ALA A 851 -32.28 -4.08 -21.04
C ALA A 851 -30.74 -4.15 -21.03
N ALA A 852 -30.10 -3.67 -22.11
CA ALA A 852 -28.64 -3.60 -22.19
C ALA A 852 -28.05 -2.68 -21.13
N GLN A 853 -28.67 -1.51 -20.91
CA GLN A 853 -28.27 -0.57 -19.87
C GLN A 853 -28.34 -1.20 -18.47
N GLN A 854 -29.36 -2.00 -18.17
CA GLN A 854 -29.47 -2.69 -16.87
C GLN A 854 -28.35 -3.70 -16.66
N GLU A 855 -28.01 -4.48 -17.70
CA GLU A 855 -26.94 -5.48 -17.63
C GLU A 855 -25.55 -4.83 -17.53
N LEU A 856 -25.30 -3.73 -18.25
CA LEU A 856 -24.05 -2.95 -18.11
C LEU A 856 -23.89 -2.34 -16.70
N ALA A 857 -24.99 -1.90 -16.08
CA ALA A 857 -24.97 -1.41 -14.70
C ALA A 857 -24.64 -2.54 -13.69
N GLN A 858 -25.18 -3.75 -13.90
CA GLN A 858 -24.83 -4.92 -13.08
C GLN A 858 -23.36 -5.30 -13.23
N ALA A 859 -22.82 -5.23 -14.46
CA ALA A 859 -21.40 -5.46 -14.70
C ALA A 859 -20.52 -4.42 -13.99
N ALA A 860 -20.87 -3.13 -14.07
CA ALA A 860 -20.14 -2.06 -13.39
C ALA A 860 -20.13 -2.24 -11.86
N ALA A 861 -21.26 -2.62 -11.27
CA ALA A 861 -21.35 -2.89 -9.83
C ALA A 861 -20.48 -4.10 -9.41
N ALA A 862 -20.49 -5.17 -10.20
CA ALA A 862 -19.66 -6.34 -9.93
C ALA A 862 -18.16 -6.05 -10.08
N LEU A 863 -17.77 -5.18 -11.03
CA LEU A 863 -16.38 -4.73 -11.18
C LEU A 863 -15.93 -3.83 -10.03
N ALA A 864 -16.79 -2.91 -9.57
CA ALA A 864 -16.50 -2.05 -8.43
C ALA A 864 -16.29 -2.85 -7.13
N LEU A 865 -17.14 -3.85 -6.86
CA LEU A 865 -17.00 -4.74 -5.70
C LEU A 865 -15.67 -5.53 -5.73
N ALA A 866 -15.23 -5.94 -6.92
CA ALA A 866 -13.96 -6.65 -7.08
C ALA A 866 -12.74 -5.73 -6.94
N GLN A 867 -12.84 -4.46 -7.32
CA GLN A 867 -11.80 -3.45 -7.10
C GLN A 867 -11.63 -3.11 -5.62
N GLU A 868 -12.70 -3.21 -4.81
CA GLU A 868 -12.65 -2.98 -3.36
C GLU A 868 -12.07 -4.18 -2.56
N GLY A 869 -11.66 -5.27 -3.23
CA GLY A 869 -11.02 -6.43 -2.59
C GLY A 869 -11.97 -7.29 -1.75
N VAL A 870 -13.29 -7.12 -1.91
CA VAL A 870 -14.29 -7.94 -1.22
C VAL A 870 -14.39 -9.29 -1.92
N GLY A 871 -13.80 -10.32 -1.32
CA GLY A 871 -13.76 -11.67 -1.90
C GLY A 871 -15.16 -12.26 -2.18
N PRO A 872 -15.27 -13.22 -3.13
CA PRO A 872 -16.54 -13.75 -3.63
C PRO A 872 -17.43 -14.44 -2.59
N GLN A 873 -16.95 -14.64 -1.36
CA GLN A 873 -17.66 -15.38 -0.31
C GLN A 873 -18.58 -14.50 0.56
N GLN A 874 -18.49 -13.17 0.47
CA GLN A 874 -19.40 -12.26 1.20
C GLN A 874 -20.56 -11.71 0.36
N ALA A 875 -20.50 -11.82 -0.97
CA ALA A 875 -21.58 -11.36 -1.85
C ALA A 875 -22.80 -12.30 -1.87
N GLN A 876 -22.67 -13.54 -1.36
CA GLN A 876 -23.72 -14.57 -1.45
C GLN A 876 -24.71 -14.58 -0.27
N GLN A 877 -24.52 -13.74 0.76
CA GLN A 877 -25.47 -13.64 1.89
C GLN A 877 -26.41 -12.42 1.85
N GLY A 878 -26.33 -11.57 0.83
CA GLY A 878 -27.16 -10.35 0.74
C GLY A 878 -28.46 -10.46 -0.07
N GLN A 879 -28.67 -11.54 -0.84
CA GLN A 879 -29.88 -11.71 -1.66
C GLN A 879 -30.81 -12.75 -1.03
N GLY A 880 -31.64 -12.30 -0.08
CA GLY A 880 -32.65 -13.15 0.54
C GLY A 880 -33.54 -12.40 1.50
N GLN A 881 -34.45 -11.56 0.97
CA GLN A 881 -35.88 -11.46 1.35
C GLN A 881 -36.41 -10.05 1.06
N LYS A 882 -37.37 -10.01 0.12
CA LYS A 882 -38.39 -8.97 0.07
C LYS A 882 -39.15 -8.97 1.40
N GLY A 883 -39.01 -7.88 2.17
CA GLY A 883 -39.87 -7.57 3.29
C GLY A 883 -40.49 -6.19 3.08
N GLN A 884 -41.74 -6.15 2.64
CA GLN A 884 -42.61 -4.99 2.81
C GLN A 884 -42.73 -4.68 4.30
N GLY A 885 -42.52 -3.43 4.69
CA GLY A 885 -42.67 -2.98 6.07
C GLY A 885 -42.99 -1.49 6.08
N GLU A 886 -44.28 -1.19 6.16
CA GLU A 886 -44.86 0.13 6.24
C GLU A 886 -44.33 0.95 7.43
N SER A 887 -44.31 2.26 7.22
CA SER A 887 -44.13 3.29 8.22
C SER A 887 -45.22 3.23 9.30
N GLN A 888 -44.82 3.26 10.57
CA GLN A 888 -45.67 3.83 11.62
C GLN A 888 -44.87 4.41 12.77
N GLN A 889 -45.09 5.71 12.96
CA GLN A 889 -44.57 6.58 14.00
C GLN A 889 -45.68 6.79 15.05
N LYS A 890 -45.39 6.52 16.32
CA LYS A 890 -45.99 7.02 17.60
C LYS A 890 -45.55 6.04 18.70
N GLY A 891 -45.11 6.39 19.91
CA GLY A 891 -45.00 7.65 20.64
C GLY A 891 -45.12 7.34 22.15
N LYS A 892 -44.24 7.95 22.97
CA LYS A 892 -44.32 8.21 24.43
C LYS A 892 -44.12 7.07 25.45
N GLY A 893 -43.17 7.34 26.38
CA GLY A 893 -43.10 6.78 27.73
C GLY A 893 -41.94 7.44 28.51
N GLN A 894 -42.26 8.10 29.61
CA GLN A 894 -41.43 9.04 30.39
C GLN A 894 -41.20 8.48 31.82
N ALA A 895 -40.27 9.10 32.57
CA ALA A 895 -39.98 8.98 34.02
C ALA A 895 -38.91 7.93 34.40
N LYS A 896 -38.03 8.09 35.40
CA LYS A 896 -37.90 9.05 36.52
C LYS A 896 -36.49 8.84 37.15
N GLY A 897 -35.85 9.89 37.67
CA GLY A 897 -34.72 9.79 38.63
C GLY A 897 -35.19 9.27 40.01
N PRO A 898 -34.28 8.96 40.96
CA PRO A 898 -33.54 9.93 41.80
C PRO A 898 -32.05 9.52 42.00
N GLY A 899 -31.08 10.23 42.60
CA GLY A 899 -31.03 11.35 43.55
C GLY A 899 -30.14 10.95 44.76
N GLU A 900 -29.01 11.67 44.95
CA GLU A 900 -28.18 11.82 46.19
C GLU A 900 -27.47 10.56 46.77
N SER A 901 -26.33 10.59 47.48
CA SER A 901 -25.69 11.58 48.36
C SER A 901 -24.22 11.21 48.62
N SER A 902 -23.35 12.22 48.82
CA SER A 902 -22.02 12.09 49.47
C SER A 902 -22.14 11.76 50.97
N PRO A 903 -21.02 11.37 51.60
CA PRO A 903 -20.73 11.81 52.97
C PRO A 903 -19.42 12.59 53.07
N GLN A 904 -19.50 13.68 53.83
CA GLN A 904 -18.41 14.55 54.23
C GLN A 904 -18.30 14.52 55.77
N ALA A 905 -17.10 14.39 56.31
CA ALA A 905 -16.69 14.89 57.64
C ALA A 905 -15.14 14.87 57.67
N ASN A 906 -14.34 15.93 57.86
CA ASN A 906 -14.34 17.17 58.65
C ASN A 906 -13.33 17.12 59.81
N SER A 907 -12.50 18.18 59.93
CA SER A 907 -11.68 18.70 61.05
C SER A 907 -10.22 18.96 60.65
N LYS A 908 -9.82 20.24 60.42
CA LYS A 908 -9.24 21.24 61.36
C LYS A 908 -7.76 20.96 61.65
N GLU A 909 -6.81 21.89 61.74
CA GLU A 909 -6.67 23.35 61.62
C GLU A 909 -5.16 23.60 61.75
N GLY A 910 -4.59 24.62 61.09
CA GLY A 910 -3.18 25.03 61.30
C GLY A 910 -2.62 25.95 60.22
N GLN A 911 -2.89 27.26 60.35
CA GLN A 911 -2.31 28.42 59.64
C GLN A 911 -0.76 28.45 59.74
N GLY A 912 0.05 29.16 58.95
CA GLY A 912 -0.04 30.22 57.93
C GLY A 912 1.40 30.77 57.78
N ASP A 913 1.93 31.03 56.58
CA ASP A 913 2.24 32.34 56.00
C ASP A 913 3.06 32.05 54.72
N GLY A 914 2.90 32.65 53.55
CA GLY A 914 2.63 34.04 53.23
C GLY A 914 3.87 34.66 52.57
N LYS A 915 4.08 34.43 51.26
CA LYS A 915 4.79 35.29 50.25
C LYS A 915 5.40 34.47 49.11
N GLN A 916 4.78 34.48 47.93
CA GLN A 916 5.51 34.40 46.66
C GLN A 916 4.86 35.35 45.65
N GLY A 917 5.53 36.48 45.45
CA GLY A 917 5.25 37.44 44.40
C GLY A 917 6.07 37.13 43.15
N ASN A 918 5.36 37.00 42.04
CA ASN A 918 5.65 37.52 40.71
C ASN A 918 7.05 38.13 40.46
N TRP A 919 7.86 37.52 39.59
CA TRP A 919 8.89 38.21 38.82
C TRP A 919 8.97 37.63 37.41
N ASN A 920 8.40 38.37 36.47
CA ASN A 920 8.55 38.18 35.03
C ASN A 920 8.77 39.59 34.46
N THR A 921 10.00 39.96 34.09
CA THR A 921 10.34 41.00 33.09
C THR A 921 11.85 41.04 32.81
N GLU A 922 12.17 41.34 31.56
CA GLU A 922 13.49 41.33 30.90
C GLU A 922 14.44 42.50 31.25
N ALA A 923 15.73 42.22 30.99
CA ALA A 923 16.84 43.08 30.55
C ALA A 923 17.60 43.97 31.56
N GLY A 924 18.91 43.68 31.66
CA GLY A 924 19.93 44.54 32.26
C GLY A 924 21.31 43.89 32.16
N ALA A 925 22.11 44.34 31.19
CA ALA A 925 23.47 43.88 30.92
C ALA A 925 24.52 44.43 31.91
N ASP A 926 25.67 43.74 31.92
CA ASP A 926 27.01 44.16 32.34
C ASP A 926 27.36 44.33 33.84
N GLY A 927 28.16 43.38 34.34
CA GLY A 927 28.97 43.50 35.55
C GLY A 927 30.12 42.51 35.57
N LYS A 928 31.33 42.98 35.24
CA LYS A 928 32.61 42.26 35.20
C LYS A 928 33.01 41.63 36.55
N GLY A 929 33.63 40.45 36.51
CA GLY A 929 34.48 39.93 37.59
C GLY A 929 34.96 38.50 37.34
N ARG A 930 36.15 38.38 36.74
CA ARG A 930 36.85 37.10 36.47
C ARG A 930 37.42 36.48 37.75
N GLY A 931 37.50 35.15 37.77
CA GLY A 931 38.45 34.37 38.55
C GLY A 931 38.72 33.03 37.86
N ASP A 932 39.85 32.93 37.18
CA ASP A 932 40.37 31.77 36.45
C ASP A 932 40.55 30.50 37.31
N VAL A 933 40.26 29.30 36.76
CA VAL A 933 41.18 28.14 36.79
C VAL A 933 41.00 27.30 35.50
N LYS A 934 42.15 26.87 34.95
CA LYS A 934 42.42 26.28 33.64
C LYS A 934 42.17 24.76 33.55
N GLY A 935 41.85 24.30 32.33
CA GLY A 935 42.05 22.92 31.85
C GLY A 935 41.46 22.72 30.44
N ALA A 936 42.29 22.87 29.40
CA ALA A 936 41.95 22.76 27.97
C ALA A 936 42.21 21.33 27.44
N SER A 937 41.55 20.85 26.39
CA SER A 937 42.16 20.83 25.05
C SER A 937 41.21 20.35 23.93
N GLY A 938 41.14 21.11 22.83
CA GLY A 938 40.53 20.70 21.55
C GLY A 938 40.30 21.90 20.62
N PHE A 939 39.81 23.00 21.17
CA PHE A 939 39.47 24.21 20.40
C PHE A 939 40.68 25.11 20.06
N LEU A 940 41.78 25.01 20.83
CA LEU A 940 42.97 25.85 20.68
C LEU A 940 43.94 25.41 19.57
N GLY A 941 43.74 24.22 18.97
CA GLY A 941 44.60 23.68 17.93
C GLY A 941 44.34 24.22 16.52
N LEU A 942 43.32 25.06 16.32
CA LEU A 942 42.90 25.53 15.00
C LEU A 942 43.60 26.83 14.58
N PRO A 943 43.94 27.00 13.28
CA PRO A 943 44.45 28.26 12.74
C PRO A 943 43.51 29.45 13.04
N ALA A 944 44.07 30.65 13.22
CA ALA A 944 43.30 31.83 13.64
C ALA A 944 42.14 32.19 12.69
N ARG A 945 42.29 31.90 11.39
CA ARG A 945 41.25 32.08 10.37
C ARG A 945 40.05 31.12 10.59
N ASP A 946 40.34 29.88 10.97
CA ASP A 946 39.30 28.85 11.20
C ASP A 946 38.63 29.02 12.57
N ARG A 947 39.38 29.49 13.58
CA ARG A 947 38.79 29.94 14.85
C ARG A 947 37.81 31.10 14.66
N ASN A 948 38.16 32.07 13.81
CA ASN A 948 37.27 33.20 13.51
C ASN A 948 36.08 32.80 12.63
N ALA A 949 36.22 31.84 11.70
CA ALA A 949 35.11 31.30 10.91
C ALA A 949 34.12 30.48 11.75
N ILE A 950 34.63 29.72 12.74
CA ILE A 950 33.78 28.98 13.69
C ILE A 950 33.10 29.93 14.68
N LEU A 951 33.77 31.00 15.11
CA LEU A 951 33.16 32.03 15.95
C LEU A 951 32.15 32.90 15.17
N GLN A 952 32.39 33.21 13.89
CA GLN A 952 31.43 33.92 13.03
C GLN A 952 30.20 33.06 12.67
N SER A 953 30.38 31.76 12.42
CA SER A 953 29.24 30.87 12.10
C SER A 953 28.35 30.56 13.31
N GLN A 954 28.79 30.84 14.54
CA GLN A 954 27.96 30.78 15.75
C GLN A 954 27.21 32.10 16.05
N THR A 955 27.60 33.21 15.42
CA THR A 955 26.89 34.51 15.52
C THR A 955 25.97 34.81 14.33
N GLU A 956 26.02 34.04 13.24
CA GLU A 956 25.02 34.13 12.18
C GLU A 956 23.79 33.27 12.52
N ARG A 957 22.93 33.80 13.38
CA ARG A 957 21.50 33.41 13.38
C ARG A 957 20.93 33.76 12.00
N ALA A 958 20.35 32.76 11.34
CA ALA A 958 19.45 32.98 10.21
C ALA A 958 18.40 34.07 10.57
N PRO A 959 18.04 34.97 9.64
CA PRO A 959 17.47 36.27 9.95
C PRO A 959 16.20 36.20 10.81
N GLU A 960 16.26 36.79 12.00
CA GLU A 960 15.16 36.98 12.97
C GLU A 960 14.09 37.97 12.50
N GLU A 961 14.07 38.39 11.23
CA GLU A 961 13.11 39.39 10.76
C GLU A 961 11.66 38.86 10.64
N TYR A 962 11.45 37.55 10.80
CA TYR A 962 10.10 36.95 10.72
C TYR A 962 9.57 36.37 12.03
N SER A 963 10.40 36.09 13.05
CA SER A 963 9.91 35.57 14.35
C SER A 963 9.09 36.59 15.15
N PRO A 964 9.51 37.87 15.28
CA PRO A 964 8.69 38.89 15.94
C PRO A 964 7.40 39.19 15.18
N LEU A 965 7.44 39.16 13.83
CA LEU A 965 6.24 39.35 13.01
C LEU A 965 5.24 38.19 13.18
N VAL A 966 5.73 36.95 13.32
CA VAL A 966 4.89 35.75 13.52
C VAL A 966 4.36 35.68 14.95
N GLU A 967 5.15 36.02 15.96
CA GLU A 967 4.65 36.12 17.35
C GLU A 967 3.64 37.25 17.52
N GLN A 968 3.85 38.40 16.88
CA GLN A 968 2.90 39.51 16.92
C GLN A 968 1.63 39.22 16.10
N TYR A 969 1.73 38.44 15.02
CA TYR A 969 0.58 37.92 14.26
C TYR A 969 -0.22 36.87 15.06
N LEU A 970 0.46 35.96 15.77
CA LEU A 970 -0.16 34.94 16.62
C LEU A 970 -0.78 35.55 17.89
N LYS A 971 -0.18 36.60 18.45
CA LYS A 971 -0.73 37.37 19.58
C LYS A 971 -1.98 38.17 19.18
N ASN A 972 -2.01 38.72 17.96
CA ASN A 972 -3.22 39.35 17.40
C ASN A 972 -4.35 38.33 17.10
N LEU A 973 -4.00 37.08 16.78
CA LEU A 973 -4.92 35.94 16.63
C LEU A 973 -5.46 35.44 17.98
N SER A 974 -4.66 35.45 19.04
CA SER A 974 -5.13 35.09 20.39
C SER A 974 -5.96 36.20 21.05
N ASP A 975 -5.60 37.47 20.86
CA ASP A 975 -6.34 38.61 21.42
C ASP A 975 -7.68 38.89 20.71
N SER A 976 -7.85 38.39 19.48
CA SER A 976 -9.12 38.42 18.78
C SER A 976 -10.09 37.30 19.21
N ALA A 977 -9.58 36.20 19.75
CA ALA A 977 -10.41 35.15 20.38
C ALA A 977 -10.95 35.56 21.77
N ALA A 978 -10.26 36.46 22.48
CA ALA A 978 -10.71 36.95 23.79
C ALA A 978 -11.84 38.02 23.69
N ARG A 979 -11.90 38.80 22.60
CA ARG A 979 -12.92 39.84 22.40
C ARG A 979 -14.28 39.33 21.89
N GLY A 980 -14.37 38.07 21.47
CA GLY A 980 -15.62 37.44 21.00
C GLY A 980 -16.57 36.94 22.11
N ARG A 981 -16.22 37.07 23.40
CA ARG A 981 -17.09 36.68 24.54
C ARG A 981 -17.84 37.84 25.20
N LYS A 982 -17.76 39.05 24.64
CA LYS A 982 -18.62 40.18 25.02
C LYS A 982 -19.08 40.94 23.78
N LYS A 983 -20.03 40.36 23.06
CA LYS A 983 -21.13 41.06 22.38
C LYS A 983 -22.17 40.06 21.92
#